data_AF-A0A397VQ22-F1
#
_entry.id   AF-A0A397VQ22-F1
#
_cell.length_a   1.000
_cell.length_b   1.000
_cell.length_c   1.000
_cell.angle_alpha   90.00
_cell.angle_beta   90.00
_cell.angle_gamma   90.00
#
_symmetry.space_group_name_H-M   'P 1'
#
loop_
_entity.id
_entity.type
_entity.pdbx_description
1 polymer ?
#
loop_
_entity_poly.entity_id
_entity_poly.type
_entity_poly.pdbx_seq_one_letter_code
_entity_poly.pdbx_strand_id
1 'polypeptide(L)'
;MNFYKIKNKCYFFFYCVIILICCLEFSFLLVFFKPFNQNYINFNRDVVKKHKPKNYKLDLLKKNNPKILDINQDALSETPADIPSSPTNIPPSPTQTFLPPQILSIDSTKTNDTNDTNSISLFKVEIGSNLSLSYDLIPDISSNYIGLCSQLCYRGEVDSCNNRRDYFDSENSTSFVSNGKTETIIYLDGSFASAANGFDYITFNNYTFKDKTLLSLFDEMNGTLETHGAIEGVMGLGFNSPIWDQIASDDYLQVIGIALPNFICSVGSIAFGGIDPRYISIDPSNSQPEFNNMPTLNDTDYPIIEINTIWVNNTPLDFPVINAIISTSYNKVSLGNFSTEFFTKLGANKTSDGNWIGQCISIFDDKFGPLNNTIIIGALFVQNFYITANNAKNATRTIGIAERNEVFCPLPGPTGVKPAPPQTTILPKPTQTFPPPQILELNTFNTDNQINQSQSLEYLFQVQIGSNSSQMLNIMPDTCINDIGVCSELCYQSTTGSCNNRQHIFDSKNSSSFSPNDTTGSINYLDGSFANGSFGNDFITLNNFGFETKFLLLLFSQINGTLQTESAIEGVMGLGLSSQIWNQLASVGYDQAIGFAFPNYPCPVGSIAFGGIDSRFSNNSNETYSVPTLNDSIYPKIAIDAIWVNETRLDFPEIEAIISTNYDKISLGNYSTEFFEVLGANKTSNGSWVVPNPVDIIFNLVTVSGLIIGVTIPSDSTCNMIQGLCISIFDDSPGPLNSTNSIILGIPFIQLFNFIVNKRESIIGIADRNNFCPIPTPTGMPPVPSQTTILPQPTQTFPPPQILYLSRFKTDNQSNQSQSLEYLFQVQIGSNSAQTLNIMPDTCINDIGVCSELCNQSITGSCNNRHHIFDSKNSSSFSQNSTTGSINYLDGSSAKGLFGNDFIILDNFGFANKFSFLLFSQINGILQAESAVEGIMGLGLSSQIWNQLTSNGYDQAIGFALPNSVCDFGSIAFGGIDQRFNNKLFNVDSNEIFSIPTLNDSTYPKIKIDAIWVNETPLEFPIKDAIISTNYDKISLGNGNFSKEFFKILGATKLKDGSWLVSNPVDILFNLATGSGEVVEAKIPSNLTCNIINEKCISIFDDLPGPLNSINSIILGKPFIQLYNFVVNKRKNVVEIADRNNFCPIPTPTFTTVTSFTTTFTITTTEEPSPTETEEPDDEDEEGRAAMTAEQLEAFYLALAHLFKLGSKEEEGSSVALAGGLLAHLCL
;
A
#
# COMPACT_ATOMS: atom_id res chain seq x y z
N MET A 1 21.93 14.38 -49.01
CA MET A 1 20.95 15.48 -49.11
C MET A 1 21.68 16.81 -48.93
N ASN A 2 21.30 17.84 -49.69
CA ASN A 2 22.06 19.07 -49.96
C ASN A 2 22.29 20.01 -48.74
N PHE A 3 23.52 20.52 -48.63
CA PHE A 3 23.92 21.60 -47.73
C PHE A 3 23.56 22.98 -48.31
N TYR A 4 23.02 23.89 -47.49
CA TYR A 4 22.97 25.32 -47.81
C TYR A 4 23.94 26.13 -46.93
N LYS A 5 24.65 27.04 -47.60
CA LYS A 5 25.65 27.99 -47.09
C LYS A 5 25.05 29.00 -46.11
N ILE A 6 25.77 29.33 -45.04
CA ILE A 6 25.75 30.67 -44.44
C ILE A 6 27.17 31.21 -44.38
N LYS A 7 27.39 32.32 -45.10
CA LYS A 7 28.55 33.21 -45.03
C LYS A 7 28.35 34.16 -43.85
N ASN A 8 29.22 34.15 -42.85
CA ASN A 8 29.67 35.37 -42.17
C ASN A 8 30.87 35.10 -41.24
N LYS A 9 32.08 35.38 -41.73
CA LYS A 9 33.35 35.19 -40.99
C LYS A 9 33.64 36.27 -39.93
N CYS A 10 32.84 37.34 -39.84
CA CYS A 10 33.13 38.46 -38.94
C CYS A 10 32.72 38.23 -37.48
N TYR A 11 31.72 37.40 -37.19
CA TYR A 11 31.25 37.16 -35.83
C TYR A 11 32.18 36.22 -35.03
N PHE A 12 32.86 35.28 -35.70
CA PHE A 12 33.79 34.37 -35.04
C PHE A 12 35.05 35.09 -34.53
N PHE A 13 35.55 36.07 -35.28
CA PHE A 13 36.71 36.87 -34.87
C PHE A 13 36.41 37.76 -33.65
N PHE A 14 35.17 38.26 -33.53
CA PHE A 14 34.76 39.10 -32.41
C PHE A 14 34.66 38.29 -31.10
N TYR A 15 34.15 37.06 -31.18
CA TYR A 15 34.08 36.15 -30.04
C TYR A 15 35.46 35.68 -29.53
N CYS A 16 36.39 35.40 -30.43
CA CYS A 16 37.76 35.02 -30.04
C CYS A 16 38.51 36.15 -29.32
N VAL A 17 38.26 37.42 -29.67
CA VAL A 17 38.89 38.57 -29.01
C VAL A 17 38.33 38.80 -27.60
N ILE A 18 37.03 38.60 -27.38
CA ILE A 18 36.41 38.70 -26.05
C ILE A 18 36.94 37.61 -25.11
N ILE A 19 37.08 36.38 -25.60
CA ILE A 19 37.64 35.27 -24.81
C ILE A 19 39.12 35.53 -24.47
N LEU A 20 39.90 36.09 -25.39
CA LEU A 20 41.31 36.43 -25.13
C LEU A 20 41.46 37.53 -24.07
N ILE A 21 40.54 38.51 -24.05
CA ILE A 21 40.53 39.59 -23.04
C ILE A 21 40.16 39.04 -21.65
N CYS A 22 39.18 38.12 -21.57
CA CYS A 22 38.80 37.49 -20.31
C CYS A 22 39.94 36.60 -19.73
N CYS A 23 40.69 35.90 -20.59
CA CYS A 23 41.84 35.10 -20.16
C CYS A 23 43.03 35.92 -19.65
N LEU A 24 43.18 37.17 -20.13
CA LEU A 24 44.26 38.07 -19.71
C LEU A 24 43.97 38.75 -18.36
N GLU A 25 42.70 39.03 -18.03
CA GLU A 25 42.33 39.55 -16.70
C GLU A 25 42.49 38.50 -15.59
N PHE A 26 42.24 37.23 -15.89
CA PHE A 26 42.40 36.14 -14.92
C PHE A 26 43.88 35.87 -14.56
N SER A 27 44.80 36.19 -15.46
CA SER A 27 46.25 36.03 -15.24
C SER A 27 46.84 37.13 -14.33
N PHE A 28 46.16 38.27 -14.19
CA PHE A 28 46.63 39.39 -13.36
C PHE A 28 46.28 39.23 -11.86
N LEU A 29 45.32 38.37 -11.51
CA LEU A 29 44.93 38.15 -10.10
C LEU A 29 45.86 37.19 -9.33
N LEU A 30 46.78 36.48 -10.00
CA LEU A 30 47.65 35.47 -9.38
C LEU A 30 49.05 35.98 -8.97
N VAL A 31 49.34 37.28 -9.15
CA VAL A 31 50.69 37.84 -8.90
C VAL A 31 50.88 38.46 -7.50
N PHE A 32 49.81 38.65 -6.73
CA PHE A 32 49.94 39.14 -5.35
C PHE A 32 49.54 38.04 -4.37
N PHE A 33 50.51 37.22 -3.94
CA PHE A 33 50.72 36.79 -2.54
C PHE A 33 51.82 35.71 -2.51
N LYS A 34 53.04 36.13 -2.14
CA LYS A 34 54.14 35.27 -1.69
C LYS A 34 54.49 35.64 -0.23
N PRO A 35 55.20 34.76 0.51
CA PRO A 35 54.92 34.44 1.90
C PRO A 35 55.91 35.07 2.88
N PHE A 36 55.55 35.10 4.16
CA PHE A 36 56.50 35.33 5.25
C PHE A 36 56.66 34.09 6.13
N ASN A 37 57.88 33.97 6.65
CA ASN A 37 58.59 32.76 7.00
C ASN A 37 58.85 32.69 8.53
N GLN A 38 58.85 31.47 9.08
CA GLN A 38 59.72 30.95 10.17
C GLN A 38 59.89 31.68 11.53
N ASN A 39 59.66 30.99 12.67
CA ASN A 39 60.73 30.35 13.48
C ASN A 39 60.35 29.82 14.90
N TYR A 40 60.91 28.62 15.21
CA TYR A 40 61.36 28.01 16.48
C TYR A 40 60.45 27.84 17.72
N ILE A 41 60.39 26.60 18.25
CA ILE A 41 61.13 26.16 19.47
C ILE A 41 61.33 24.64 19.45
N ASN A 42 62.52 24.26 19.91
CA ASN A 42 63.11 22.94 19.99
C ASN A 42 63.00 22.44 21.44
N PHE A 43 62.62 21.18 21.69
CA PHE A 43 63.15 20.44 22.85
C PHE A 43 63.10 18.93 22.62
N ASN A 44 64.25 18.32 22.84
CA ASN A 44 64.54 16.90 22.81
C ASN A 44 64.95 16.48 24.23
N ARG A 45 64.35 15.44 24.81
CA ARG A 45 65.08 14.28 25.39
C ARG A 45 64.18 13.26 26.10
N ASP A 46 64.60 12.01 25.90
CA ASP A 46 64.21 10.73 26.49
C ASP A 46 64.08 10.66 28.02
N VAL A 47 63.32 9.68 28.53
CA VAL A 47 63.81 8.53 29.33
C VAL A 47 62.67 7.54 29.68
N VAL A 48 62.82 6.33 29.16
CA VAL A 48 62.48 4.96 29.61
C VAL A 48 61.84 4.76 31.01
N LYS A 49 60.74 4.00 31.11
CA LYS A 49 60.67 2.71 31.86
C LYS A 49 59.38 1.89 31.66
N LYS A 50 59.63 0.61 31.35
CA LYS A 50 58.77 -0.60 31.30
C LYS A 50 57.84 -0.76 32.52
N HIS A 51 56.68 -1.41 32.33
CA HIS A 51 56.31 -2.66 33.05
C HIS A 51 55.18 -3.42 32.33
N LYS A 52 55.37 -4.74 32.21
CA LYS A 52 54.46 -5.77 31.63
C LYS A 52 53.82 -6.58 32.78
N PRO A 53 52.80 -7.42 32.51
CA PRO A 53 51.66 -7.70 33.38
C PRO A 53 51.86 -8.87 34.35
N LYS A 54 50.94 -9.03 35.32
CA LYS A 54 50.83 -10.23 36.15
C LYS A 54 49.43 -10.86 36.07
N ASN A 55 49.44 -12.13 35.67
CA ASN A 55 48.41 -13.15 35.89
C ASN A 55 48.19 -13.42 37.37
N TYR A 56 47.01 -13.92 37.76
CA TYR A 56 46.87 -14.96 38.79
C TYR A 56 45.64 -15.84 38.54
N LYS A 57 45.79 -17.13 38.86
CA LYS A 57 44.86 -18.25 38.69
C LYS A 57 44.62 -18.90 40.09
N LEU A 58 43.39 -19.39 40.31
CA LEU A 58 42.93 -20.54 41.14
C LEU A 58 43.40 -20.75 42.61
N ASP A 59 42.48 -20.89 43.58
CA ASP A 59 41.99 -22.20 44.11
C ASP A 59 41.22 -22.16 45.47
N LEU A 60 40.04 -22.84 45.51
CA LEU A 60 39.50 -23.81 46.50
C LEU A 60 39.48 -23.61 48.05
N LEU A 61 38.28 -23.70 48.67
CA LEU A 61 37.79 -24.77 49.63
C LEU A 61 36.83 -24.33 50.78
N LYS A 62 35.69 -25.05 50.88
CA LYS A 62 34.93 -25.59 52.06
C LYS A 62 34.34 -24.64 53.13
N LYS A 63 33.03 -24.83 53.49
CA LYS A 63 32.54 -25.71 54.61
C LYS A 63 30.99 -25.71 54.82
N ASN A 64 30.40 -26.90 54.67
CA ASN A 64 29.31 -27.62 55.40
C ASN A 64 28.38 -26.93 56.44
N ASN A 65 27.05 -27.08 56.21
CA ASN A 65 25.99 -27.83 56.99
C ASN A 65 25.84 -27.68 58.54
N PRO A 66 24.73 -28.15 59.17
CA PRO A 66 23.29 -28.23 58.82
C PRO A 66 22.31 -27.94 60.02
N LYS A 67 20.98 -28.08 59.83
CA LYS A 67 19.96 -28.75 60.70
C LYS A 67 18.57 -28.04 60.62
N ILE A 68 17.53 -28.69 60.09
CA ILE A 68 16.57 -29.63 60.73
C ILE A 68 15.71 -28.93 61.82
N LEU A 69 14.39 -28.77 61.62
CA LEU A 69 13.34 -29.68 62.17
C LEU A 69 11.91 -29.27 61.73
N ASP A 70 11.09 -30.32 61.69
CA ASP A 70 9.77 -30.52 61.12
C ASP A 70 8.56 -29.97 61.92
N ILE A 71 7.46 -29.77 61.16
CA ILE A 71 6.05 -30.18 61.35
C ILE A 71 5.33 -29.83 62.67
N ASN A 72 4.20 -29.10 62.54
CA ASN A 72 2.90 -29.58 63.01
C ASN A 72 1.71 -28.82 62.38
N GLN A 73 0.76 -29.62 61.91
CA GLN A 73 -0.64 -29.27 61.61
C GLN A 73 -1.40 -29.02 62.92
N ASP A 74 -2.43 -28.16 62.91
CA ASP A 74 -3.82 -28.57 63.17
C ASP A 74 -4.79 -27.42 63.50
N ALA A 75 -6.01 -27.62 62.96
CA ALA A 75 -7.33 -27.34 63.53
C ALA A 75 -7.86 -25.89 63.67
N LEU A 76 -8.81 -25.58 62.77
CA LEU A 76 -9.93 -24.66 62.98
C LEU A 76 -10.95 -25.25 63.96
N SER A 77 -11.48 -24.42 64.87
CA SER A 77 -12.73 -24.68 65.60
C SER A 77 -13.57 -23.40 65.72
N GLU A 78 -14.88 -23.58 65.64
CA GLU A 78 -15.95 -22.60 65.46
C GLU A 78 -16.41 -21.85 66.73
N THR A 79 -17.29 -20.85 66.47
CA THR A 79 -18.39 -20.28 67.30
C THR A 79 -18.15 -18.96 68.07
N PRO A 80 -19.20 -18.22 68.50
CA PRO A 80 -20.12 -17.43 67.66
C PRO A 80 -20.35 -16.00 68.22
N ALA A 81 -20.86 -15.04 67.43
CA ALA A 81 -21.36 -13.77 67.96
C ALA A 81 -22.54 -13.22 67.15
N ASP A 82 -23.60 -12.86 67.88
CA ASP A 82 -24.92 -12.40 67.45
C ASP A 82 -24.98 -10.91 66.98
N ILE A 83 -25.73 -10.68 65.88
CA ILE A 83 -26.84 -9.69 65.63
C ILE A 83 -26.55 -8.18 65.87
N PRO A 84 -26.85 -7.21 64.95
CA PRO A 84 -28.20 -6.96 64.41
C PRO A 84 -28.39 -6.50 62.95
N SER A 85 -29.66 -6.60 62.55
CA SER A 85 -30.36 -6.36 61.28
C SER A 85 -30.37 -4.93 60.71
N SER A 86 -30.35 -4.87 59.36
CA SER A 86 -31.06 -3.93 58.43
C SER A 86 -30.12 -3.25 57.41
N PRO A 87 -30.54 -2.88 56.17
CA PRO A 87 -31.60 -3.41 55.29
C PRO A 87 -31.05 -3.98 53.96
N THR A 88 -31.92 -4.68 53.24
CA THR A 88 -31.76 -5.23 51.88
C THR A 88 -31.06 -4.32 50.87
N ASN A 89 -29.88 -4.73 50.42
CA ASN A 89 -29.34 -4.44 49.10
C ASN A 89 -29.01 -5.78 48.44
N ILE A 90 -29.76 -6.16 47.41
CA ILE A 90 -29.40 -7.29 46.55
C ILE A 90 -28.12 -6.85 45.82
N PRO A 91 -26.95 -7.50 46.05
CA PRO A 91 -25.78 -7.21 45.27
C PRO A 91 -26.08 -7.62 43.82
N PRO A 92 -25.68 -6.83 42.81
CA PRO A 92 -25.76 -7.29 41.43
C PRO A 92 -25.06 -8.64 41.34
N SER A 93 -25.74 -9.62 40.73
CA SER A 93 -25.21 -10.96 40.51
C SER A 93 -23.80 -10.81 39.93
N PRO A 94 -22.77 -11.49 40.47
CA PRO A 94 -21.41 -11.33 40.01
C PRO A 94 -21.39 -11.57 38.50
N THR A 95 -20.99 -10.55 37.74
CA THR A 95 -20.83 -10.66 36.28
C THR A 95 -19.78 -11.72 36.03
N GLN A 96 -20.20 -12.91 35.61
CA GLN A 96 -19.28 -14.00 35.30
C GLN A 96 -18.45 -13.58 34.09
N THR A 97 -17.18 -13.25 34.31
CA THR A 97 -16.24 -12.89 33.26
C THR A 97 -15.65 -14.17 32.67
N PHE A 98 -16.09 -14.55 31.47
CA PHE A 98 -15.51 -15.66 30.71
C PHE A 98 -14.11 -15.29 30.17
N LEU A 99 -13.25 -16.29 30.00
CA LEU A 99 -11.96 -16.11 29.33
C LEU A 99 -12.14 -15.83 27.82
N PRO A 100 -11.24 -15.06 27.19
CA PRO A 100 -11.28 -14.79 25.75
C PRO A 100 -11.02 -16.07 24.93
N PRO A 101 -11.68 -16.25 23.77
CA PRO A 101 -11.59 -17.49 22.98
C PRO A 101 -10.15 -17.84 22.60
N GLN A 102 -9.82 -19.13 22.66
CA GLN A 102 -8.56 -19.68 22.16
C GLN A 102 -8.71 -20.03 20.68
N ILE A 103 -7.94 -19.37 19.81
CA ILE A 103 -8.03 -19.55 18.37
C ILE A 103 -6.83 -20.36 17.86
N LEU A 104 -7.10 -21.44 17.15
CA LEU A 104 -6.09 -22.29 16.51
C LEU A 104 -6.23 -22.23 14.98
N SER A 105 -5.10 -22.36 14.29
CA SER A 105 -5.05 -22.49 12.83
C SER A 105 -5.49 -23.88 12.40
N ILE A 106 -6.23 -23.96 11.29
CA ILE A 106 -6.51 -25.20 10.57
C ILE A 106 -5.81 -25.10 9.23
N ASP A 107 -4.91 -26.02 8.92
CA ASP A 107 -4.18 -26.04 7.65
C ASP A 107 -4.84 -27.04 6.69
N SER A 108 -4.87 -26.72 5.39
CA SER A 108 -5.28 -27.68 4.37
C SER A 108 -4.09 -28.47 3.86
N THR A 109 -4.16 -29.80 3.88
CA THR A 109 -3.18 -30.66 3.21
C THR A 109 -3.81 -31.33 1.99
N LYS A 110 -3.06 -31.36 0.88
CA LYS A 110 -3.44 -32.18 -0.29
C LYS A 110 -3.06 -33.62 0.00
N THR A 111 -3.96 -34.55 -0.28
CA THR A 111 -3.65 -35.98 -0.25
C THR A 111 -2.62 -36.30 -1.34
N ASN A 112 -1.68 -37.20 -1.05
CA ASN A 112 -0.62 -37.61 -2.00
C ASN A 112 -1.15 -38.40 -3.22
N ASP A 113 -2.46 -38.66 -3.30
CA ASP A 113 -3.07 -39.28 -4.48
C ASP A 113 -3.24 -38.22 -5.58
N THR A 114 -2.49 -38.37 -6.66
CA THR A 114 -2.50 -37.46 -7.81
C THR A 114 -3.87 -37.34 -8.50
N ASN A 115 -4.81 -38.25 -8.20
CA ASN A 115 -6.16 -38.23 -8.73
C ASN A 115 -7.21 -37.66 -7.75
N ASP A 116 -6.84 -37.40 -6.49
CA ASP A 116 -7.77 -36.88 -5.49
C ASP A 116 -7.60 -35.36 -5.35
N THR A 117 -8.62 -34.61 -5.78
CA THR A 117 -8.68 -33.15 -5.64
C THR A 117 -9.10 -32.71 -4.24
N ASN A 118 -9.39 -33.63 -3.32
CA ASN A 118 -9.87 -33.30 -1.98
C ASN A 118 -8.73 -32.77 -1.10
N SER A 119 -8.95 -31.58 -0.52
CA SER A 119 -8.12 -31.07 0.57
C SER A 119 -8.72 -31.50 1.91
N ILE A 120 -7.86 -31.98 2.82
CA ILE A 120 -8.26 -32.36 4.17
C ILE A 120 -7.83 -31.25 5.13
N SER A 121 -8.75 -30.84 6.00
CA SER A 121 -8.51 -29.80 7.00
C SER A 121 -7.95 -30.45 8.26
N LEU A 122 -6.71 -30.11 8.60
CA LEU A 122 -5.98 -30.67 9.74
C LEU A 122 -5.57 -29.55 10.69
N PHE A 123 -5.55 -29.82 11.99
CA PHE A 123 -4.93 -28.93 12.97
C PHE A 123 -4.05 -29.74 13.92
N LYS A 124 -3.00 -29.09 14.42
CA LYS A 124 -1.99 -29.73 15.27
C LYS A 124 -2.41 -29.75 16.72
N VAL A 125 -2.27 -30.92 17.35
CA VAL A 125 -2.58 -31.16 18.76
C VAL A 125 -1.42 -31.88 19.43
N GLU A 126 -0.97 -31.38 20.57
CA GLU A 126 0.03 -32.07 21.38
C GLU A 126 -0.66 -32.92 22.45
N ILE A 127 -0.27 -34.19 22.57
CA ILE A 127 -0.88 -35.13 23.51
C ILE A 127 0.18 -35.72 24.44
N GLY A 128 -0.07 -35.66 25.75
CA GLY A 128 0.81 -36.18 26.81
C GLY A 128 1.51 -35.11 27.66
N SER A 129 1.99 -35.49 28.86
CA SER A 129 2.54 -34.58 29.88
C SER A 129 3.91 -33.98 29.57
N ASN A 130 4.61 -34.48 28.54
CA ASN A 130 5.96 -34.04 28.15
C ASN A 130 6.02 -33.41 26.74
N LEU A 131 4.88 -33.02 26.15
CA LEU A 131 4.80 -32.29 24.87
C LEU A 131 5.54 -32.96 23.69
N SER A 132 5.70 -34.28 23.72
CA SER A 132 6.67 -34.96 22.84
C SER A 132 6.13 -35.35 21.47
N LEU A 133 4.81 -35.32 21.25
CA LEU A 133 4.19 -35.78 20.01
C LEU A 133 3.07 -34.81 19.59
N SER A 134 3.26 -34.18 18.43
CA SER A 134 2.28 -33.32 17.76
C SER A 134 1.56 -34.15 16.71
N TYR A 135 0.23 -34.21 16.80
CA TYR A 135 -0.61 -34.97 15.88
C TYR A 135 -1.46 -34.08 14.97
N ASP A 136 -1.61 -34.47 13.70
CA ASP A 136 -2.50 -33.83 12.73
C ASP A 136 -3.90 -34.49 12.79
N LEU A 137 -4.87 -33.79 13.39
CA LEU A 137 -6.24 -34.29 13.61
C LEU A 137 -7.27 -33.57 12.73
N ILE A 138 -8.30 -34.30 12.28
CA ILE A 138 -9.48 -33.69 11.65
C ILE A 138 -10.43 -33.19 12.74
N PRO A 139 -10.81 -31.89 12.78
CA PRO A 139 -11.86 -31.44 13.67
C PRO A 139 -13.20 -31.91 13.12
N ASP A 140 -14.00 -32.63 13.92
CA ASP A 140 -15.31 -33.15 13.48
C ASP A 140 -16.42 -32.89 14.49
N ILE A 141 -17.32 -31.94 14.19
CA ILE A 141 -18.49 -31.65 15.05
C ILE A 141 -19.51 -32.77 15.09
N SER A 142 -19.44 -33.74 14.18
CA SER A 142 -20.31 -34.91 14.19
C SER A 142 -19.76 -36.07 15.03
N SER A 143 -18.50 -36.03 15.47
CA SER A 143 -17.91 -37.06 16.33
C SER A 143 -17.87 -36.61 17.78
N ASN A 144 -18.15 -37.51 18.73
CA ASN A 144 -17.97 -37.28 20.17
C ASN A 144 -16.62 -37.81 20.70
N TYR A 145 -15.82 -38.45 19.84
CA TYR A 145 -14.62 -39.18 20.24
C TYR A 145 -13.37 -38.49 19.75
N ILE A 146 -12.35 -38.40 20.61
CA ILE A 146 -10.99 -38.02 20.22
C ILE A 146 -10.24 -39.31 19.90
N GLY A 147 -10.26 -39.68 18.63
CA GLY A 147 -9.72 -40.94 18.15
C GLY A 147 -8.30 -40.77 17.59
N LEU A 148 -7.36 -41.60 18.01
CA LEU A 148 -5.96 -41.57 17.55
C LEU A 148 -5.52 -42.95 17.07
N CYS A 149 -4.71 -43.01 16.03
CA CYS A 149 -4.02 -44.27 15.70
C CYS A 149 -3.06 -44.66 16.79
N SER A 150 -3.15 -45.91 17.24
CA SER A 150 -2.31 -46.42 18.30
C SER A 150 -1.20 -47.33 17.78
N GLN A 151 -0.17 -47.52 18.62
CA GLN A 151 0.84 -48.55 18.40
C GLN A 151 0.28 -49.98 18.24
N LEU A 152 -0.92 -50.27 18.77
CA LEU A 152 -1.54 -51.60 18.70
C LEU A 152 -1.99 -51.89 17.27
N CYS A 153 -2.53 -50.88 16.58
CA CYS A 153 -2.88 -50.97 15.17
C CYS A 153 -1.64 -51.12 14.28
N TYR A 154 -0.49 -50.57 14.67
CA TYR A 154 0.76 -50.68 13.92
C TYR A 154 1.49 -52.03 14.12
N ARG A 155 1.24 -52.72 15.24
CA ARG A 155 1.86 -54.03 15.57
C ARG A 155 0.97 -55.24 15.28
N GLY A 156 -0.30 -55.03 14.93
CA GLY A 156 -1.26 -56.10 14.62
C GLY A 156 -0.95 -56.81 13.30
N GLU A 157 -1.50 -58.02 13.10
CA GLU A 157 -1.40 -58.77 11.84
C GLU A 157 -2.21 -58.14 10.68
N VAL A 158 -2.94 -57.06 10.94
CA VAL A 158 -3.84 -56.38 9.99
C VAL A 158 -3.24 -55.01 9.66
N ASP A 159 -2.69 -54.85 8.44
CA ASP A 159 -1.90 -53.70 7.96
C ASP A 159 -2.64 -52.33 7.88
N SER A 160 -3.77 -52.17 8.58
CA SER A 160 -4.70 -51.02 8.44
C SER A 160 -4.13 -49.65 8.85
N CYS A 161 -3.03 -49.60 9.62
CA CYS A 161 -2.38 -48.35 10.05
C CYS A 161 -1.02 -48.04 9.38
N ASN A 162 -0.51 -48.91 8.50
CA ASN A 162 0.85 -48.78 7.95
C ASN A 162 1.07 -47.55 7.05
N ASN A 163 -0.01 -46.93 6.57
CA ASN A 163 0.06 -45.77 5.68
C ASN A 163 0.14 -44.42 6.42
N ARG A 164 0.14 -44.42 7.76
CA ARG A 164 0.15 -43.19 8.58
C ARG A 164 1.56 -42.76 8.97
N ARG A 165 1.75 -41.43 9.07
CA ARG A 165 3.06 -40.82 9.35
C ARG A 165 3.53 -41.09 10.78
N ASP A 166 2.66 -40.83 11.76
CA ASP A 166 2.94 -41.07 13.18
C ASP A 166 1.78 -41.83 13.86
N TYR A 167 2.05 -42.38 15.06
CA TYR A 167 1.06 -43.07 15.90
C TYR A 167 1.24 -42.68 17.38
N PHE A 168 0.18 -42.87 18.17
CA PHE A 168 0.20 -42.69 19.61
C PHE A 168 0.79 -43.91 20.32
N ASP A 169 1.96 -43.70 20.91
CA ASP A 169 2.65 -44.69 21.73
C ASP A 169 2.20 -44.54 23.19
N SER A 170 1.14 -45.27 23.54
CA SER A 170 0.61 -45.34 24.90
C SER A 170 1.60 -45.92 25.92
N GLU A 171 2.61 -46.70 25.49
CA GLU A 171 3.66 -47.22 26.39
C GLU A 171 4.66 -46.12 26.79
N ASN A 172 4.91 -45.16 25.89
CA ASN A 172 5.84 -44.05 26.11
C ASN A 172 5.21 -42.78 26.70
N SER A 173 3.88 -42.64 26.68
CA SER A 173 3.21 -41.54 27.40
C SER A 173 3.21 -41.80 28.92
N THR A 174 3.95 -40.99 29.67
CA THR A 174 4.01 -41.08 31.15
C THR A 174 2.71 -40.64 31.83
N SER A 175 1.79 -40.01 31.09
CA SER A 175 0.52 -39.51 31.61
C SER A 175 -0.70 -40.28 31.12
N PHE A 176 -0.55 -41.18 30.14
CA PHE A 176 -1.66 -41.98 29.66
C PHE A 176 -2.16 -42.96 30.74
N VAL A 177 -3.47 -42.99 30.98
CA VAL A 177 -4.13 -43.93 31.89
C VAL A 177 -5.20 -44.70 31.12
N SER A 178 -4.91 -45.95 30.75
CA SER A 178 -5.92 -46.83 30.16
C SER A 178 -7.07 -47.08 31.12
N ASN A 179 -8.31 -47.07 30.62
CA ASN A 179 -9.49 -47.43 31.40
C ASN A 179 -9.93 -48.90 31.19
N GLY A 180 -9.21 -49.64 30.34
CA GLY A 180 -9.44 -51.06 30.06
C GLY A 180 -10.72 -51.38 29.27
N LYS A 181 -11.43 -50.38 28.73
CA LYS A 181 -12.61 -50.58 27.89
C LYS A 181 -12.25 -50.45 26.42
N THR A 182 -12.77 -51.35 25.60
CA THR A 182 -12.75 -51.26 24.14
C THR A 182 -14.14 -50.87 23.65
N GLU A 183 -14.22 -49.98 22.67
CA GLU A 183 -15.44 -49.57 22.01
C GLU A 183 -15.29 -49.64 20.49
N THR A 184 -16.41 -49.73 19.75
CA THR A 184 -16.41 -49.62 18.29
C THR A 184 -17.01 -48.27 17.93
N ILE A 185 -16.19 -47.38 17.36
CA ILE A 185 -16.61 -46.07 16.86
C ILE A 185 -17.05 -46.26 15.41
N ILE A 186 -18.28 -45.85 15.09
CA ILE A 186 -18.81 -45.89 13.72
C ILE A 186 -18.90 -44.45 13.22
N TYR A 187 -18.26 -44.17 12.10
CA TYR A 187 -18.28 -42.87 11.43
C TYR A 187 -19.42 -42.78 10.40
N LEU A 188 -19.74 -41.56 9.99
CA LEU A 188 -20.91 -41.28 9.14
C LEU A 188 -20.83 -41.90 7.74
N ASP A 189 -19.62 -42.15 7.23
CA ASP A 189 -19.38 -42.82 5.94
C ASP A 189 -19.48 -44.36 6.02
N GLY A 190 -19.82 -44.89 7.20
CA GLY A 190 -19.93 -46.32 7.48
C GLY A 190 -18.59 -46.98 7.82
N SER A 191 -17.48 -46.24 7.82
CA SER A 191 -16.22 -46.74 8.38
C SER A 191 -16.35 -46.92 9.90
N PHE A 192 -15.56 -47.84 10.44
CA PHE A 192 -15.54 -48.08 11.88
C PHE A 192 -14.12 -48.29 12.36
N ALA A 193 -13.89 -47.93 13.63
CA ALA A 193 -12.65 -48.18 14.33
C ALA A 193 -12.94 -48.89 15.66
N SER A 194 -12.28 -50.02 15.91
CA SER A 194 -12.21 -50.56 17.28
C SER A 194 -11.20 -49.74 18.04
N ALA A 195 -11.54 -49.24 19.23
CA ALA A 195 -10.68 -48.35 19.99
C ALA A 195 -10.58 -48.76 21.47
N ALA A 196 -9.38 -48.75 22.03
CA ALA A 196 -9.13 -48.87 23.46
C ALA A 196 -9.16 -47.48 24.11
N ASN A 197 -9.96 -47.32 25.15
CA ASN A 197 -10.13 -46.01 25.79
C ASN A 197 -9.10 -45.75 26.90
N GLY A 198 -8.64 -44.52 27.00
CA GLY A 198 -7.77 -44.05 28.07
C GLY A 198 -7.86 -42.55 28.29
N PHE A 199 -7.10 -42.01 29.24
CA PHE A 199 -7.10 -40.59 29.57
C PHE A 199 -5.70 -40.02 29.44
N ASP A 200 -5.56 -38.88 28.75
CA ASP A 200 -4.30 -38.12 28.70
C ASP A 200 -4.54 -36.60 28.61
N TYR A 201 -3.49 -35.80 28.80
CA TYR A 201 -3.55 -34.36 28.61
C TYR A 201 -3.52 -34.01 27.12
N ILE A 202 -4.35 -33.05 26.74
CA ILE A 202 -4.37 -32.46 25.41
C ILE A 202 -3.97 -31.00 25.53
N THR A 203 -3.01 -30.59 24.71
CA THR A 203 -2.50 -29.22 24.61
C THR A 203 -2.71 -28.70 23.20
N PHE A 204 -3.28 -27.50 23.09
CA PHE A 204 -3.33 -26.72 21.86
C PHE A 204 -2.45 -25.50 22.00
N ASN A 205 -1.38 -25.40 21.20
CA ASN A 205 -0.40 -24.32 21.32
C ASN A 205 0.10 -24.19 22.78
N ASN A 206 -0.24 -23.08 23.46
CA ASN A 206 0.15 -22.80 24.85
C ASN A 206 -0.94 -23.14 25.89
N TYR A 207 -2.06 -23.73 25.48
CA TYR A 207 -3.19 -24.04 26.35
C TYR A 207 -3.33 -25.54 26.55
N THR A 208 -3.15 -25.99 27.79
CA THR A 208 -3.31 -27.38 28.21
C THR A 208 -4.59 -27.51 29.00
N PHE A 209 -5.47 -28.45 28.65
CA PHE A 209 -6.64 -28.75 29.47
C PHE A 209 -6.24 -29.16 30.88
N LYS A 210 -6.97 -28.66 31.89
CA LYS A 210 -6.65 -28.92 33.30
C LYS A 210 -6.77 -30.39 33.67
N ASP A 211 -7.73 -31.11 33.10
CA ASP A 211 -7.93 -32.53 33.36
C ASP A 211 -7.57 -33.40 32.13
N LYS A 212 -7.30 -34.68 32.40
CA LYS A 212 -7.07 -35.64 31.33
C LYS A 212 -8.37 -35.89 30.56
N THR A 213 -8.28 -35.78 29.25
CA THR A 213 -9.41 -35.99 28.33
C THR A 213 -9.44 -37.46 27.90
N LEU A 214 -10.65 -38.00 27.72
CA LEU A 214 -10.85 -39.35 27.21
C LEU A 214 -10.36 -39.43 25.75
N LEU A 215 -9.42 -40.34 25.48
CA LEU A 215 -8.88 -40.68 24.17
C LEU A 215 -9.32 -42.10 23.80
N SER A 216 -9.70 -42.27 22.53
CA SER A 216 -10.01 -43.58 21.95
C SER A 216 -8.87 -43.98 21.02
N LEU A 217 -8.06 -44.96 21.43
CA LEU A 217 -6.89 -45.42 20.69
C LEU A 217 -7.27 -46.53 19.72
N PHE A 218 -7.21 -46.27 18.41
CA PHE A 218 -7.62 -47.24 17.40
C PHE A 218 -6.72 -48.48 17.41
N ASP A 219 -7.34 -49.64 17.52
CA ASP A 219 -6.74 -50.98 17.43
C ASP A 219 -6.90 -51.57 16.02
N GLU A 220 -8.04 -51.29 15.36
CA GLU A 220 -8.35 -51.72 13.99
C GLU A 220 -9.21 -50.66 13.33
N MET A 221 -8.92 -50.28 12.09
CA MET A 221 -9.74 -49.39 11.27
C MET A 221 -10.18 -50.09 10.00
N ASN A 222 -11.40 -49.82 9.54
CA ASN A 222 -11.92 -50.37 8.30
C ASN A 222 -12.71 -49.31 7.52
N GLY A 223 -12.62 -49.35 6.19
CA GLY A 223 -13.34 -48.47 5.28
C GLY A 223 -12.50 -47.28 4.81
N THR A 224 -13.15 -46.15 4.54
CA THR A 224 -12.54 -44.90 4.07
C THR A 224 -11.47 -44.34 5.05
N LEU A 225 -11.60 -44.55 6.36
CA LEU A 225 -10.54 -44.16 7.31
C LEU A 225 -9.21 -44.90 7.12
N GLU A 226 -9.21 -46.08 6.51
CA GLU A 226 -8.02 -46.87 6.19
C GLU A 226 -7.22 -46.27 5.02
N THR A 227 -7.92 -45.67 4.05
CA THR A 227 -7.30 -45.17 2.80
C THR A 227 -6.63 -43.80 2.94
N HIS A 228 -6.88 -43.07 4.03
CA HIS A 228 -6.33 -41.73 4.23
C HIS A 228 -5.03 -41.75 5.04
N GLY A 229 -3.88 -41.85 4.35
CA GLY A 229 -2.55 -41.92 5.00
C GLY A 229 -2.07 -40.62 5.68
N ALA A 230 -2.67 -39.47 5.38
CA ALA A 230 -2.26 -38.17 5.94
C ALA A 230 -2.89 -37.83 7.29
N ILE A 231 -3.83 -38.64 7.78
CA ILE A 231 -4.61 -38.36 8.99
C ILE A 231 -4.12 -39.24 10.13
N GLU A 232 -3.80 -38.66 11.27
CA GLU A 232 -3.36 -39.41 12.46
C GLU A 232 -4.52 -39.73 13.41
N GLY A 233 -5.60 -38.94 13.34
CA GLY A 233 -6.81 -39.14 14.12
C GLY A 233 -7.94 -38.17 13.81
N VAL A 234 -9.03 -38.28 14.56
CA VAL A 234 -10.21 -37.39 14.49
C VAL A 234 -10.42 -36.77 15.87
N MET A 235 -10.52 -35.45 15.94
CA MET A 235 -10.95 -34.75 17.14
C MET A 235 -12.46 -34.52 17.10
N GLY A 236 -13.19 -35.33 17.85
CA GLY A 236 -14.63 -35.16 17.99
C GLY A 236 -15.01 -33.91 18.77
N LEU A 237 -15.81 -33.04 18.15
CA LEU A 237 -16.31 -31.77 18.69
C LEU A 237 -17.84 -31.78 18.91
N GLY A 238 -18.48 -32.93 18.75
CA GLY A 238 -19.91 -33.12 18.99
C GLY A 238 -20.32 -32.82 20.42
N PHE A 239 -21.61 -32.58 20.65
CA PHE A 239 -22.11 -32.06 21.93
C PHE A 239 -21.89 -32.97 23.15
N ASN A 240 -21.58 -34.25 22.94
CA ASN A 240 -21.23 -35.20 23.99
C ASN A 240 -19.72 -35.46 24.07
N SER A 241 -18.91 -34.71 23.32
CA SER A 241 -17.44 -34.76 23.40
C SER A 241 -16.94 -34.31 24.78
N PRO A 242 -15.93 -34.98 25.35
CA PRO A 242 -15.34 -34.61 26.63
C PRO A 242 -14.68 -33.21 26.61
N ILE A 243 -14.41 -32.65 25.42
CA ILE A 243 -13.89 -31.29 25.24
C ILE A 243 -14.85 -30.24 25.82
N TRP A 244 -16.17 -30.45 25.74
CA TRP A 244 -17.14 -29.49 26.27
C TRP A 244 -17.07 -29.37 27.79
N ASP A 245 -16.86 -30.48 28.50
CA ASP A 245 -16.69 -30.47 29.95
C ASP A 245 -15.39 -29.76 30.35
N GLN A 246 -14.33 -29.87 29.54
CA GLN A 246 -13.08 -29.15 29.76
C GLN A 246 -13.21 -27.64 29.53
N ILE A 247 -13.85 -27.22 28.44
CA ILE A 247 -14.15 -25.80 28.18
C ILE A 247 -14.97 -25.22 29.33
N ALA A 248 -15.95 -25.98 29.83
CA ALA A 248 -16.77 -25.57 30.96
C ALA A 248 -15.98 -25.48 32.27
N SER A 249 -15.08 -26.43 32.56
CA SER A 249 -14.25 -26.42 33.78
C SER A 249 -13.19 -25.31 33.79
N ASP A 250 -12.86 -24.79 32.61
CA ASP A 250 -11.86 -23.75 32.42
C ASP A 250 -12.45 -22.33 32.33
N ASP A 251 -13.71 -22.16 32.69
CA ASP A 251 -14.41 -20.86 32.71
C ASP A 251 -14.45 -20.17 31.33
N TYR A 252 -14.45 -20.96 30.25
CA TYR A 252 -14.71 -20.50 28.89
C TYR A 252 -16.21 -20.59 28.56
N LEU A 253 -16.65 -19.79 27.59
CA LEU A 253 -18.00 -19.92 27.04
C LEU A 253 -18.10 -21.27 26.33
N GLN A 254 -19.19 -22.04 26.53
CA GLN A 254 -19.39 -23.32 25.84
C GLN A 254 -19.84 -23.09 24.39
N VAL A 255 -19.00 -22.41 23.61
CA VAL A 255 -19.14 -22.18 22.18
C VAL A 255 -17.84 -22.59 21.48
N ILE A 256 -17.96 -23.33 20.38
CA ILE A 256 -16.85 -23.68 19.48
C ILE A 256 -17.21 -23.13 18.10
N GLY A 257 -16.35 -22.29 17.54
CA GLY A 257 -16.49 -21.77 16.17
C GLY A 257 -15.47 -22.40 15.23
N ILE A 258 -15.86 -22.74 14.00
CA ILE A 258 -15.03 -23.42 13.01
C ILE A 258 -15.17 -22.71 11.65
N ALA A 259 -14.03 -22.37 11.06
CA ALA A 259 -13.87 -21.93 9.68
C ALA A 259 -12.91 -22.89 8.98
N LEU A 260 -13.38 -23.76 8.09
CA LEU A 260 -12.47 -24.65 7.34
C LEU A 260 -11.71 -23.86 6.25
N PRO A 261 -10.46 -24.21 5.91
CA PRO A 261 -9.77 -23.68 4.73
C PRO A 261 -10.62 -23.85 3.45
N ASN A 262 -10.62 -22.86 2.56
CA ASN A 262 -11.34 -22.92 1.27
C ASN A 262 -10.41 -22.51 0.10
N PHE A 263 -10.95 -22.39 -1.12
CA PHE A 263 -10.13 -22.04 -2.30
C PHE A 263 -9.51 -20.63 -2.21
N ILE A 264 -10.13 -19.72 -1.46
CA ILE A 264 -9.66 -18.33 -1.28
C ILE A 264 -8.65 -18.26 -0.13
N CYS A 265 -8.89 -18.99 0.96
CA CYS A 265 -8.06 -18.99 2.15
C CYS A 265 -7.51 -20.40 2.43
N SER A 266 -6.20 -20.56 2.23
CA SER A 266 -5.44 -21.79 2.52
C SER A 266 -5.39 -22.16 4.00
N VAL A 267 -5.78 -21.25 4.89
CA VAL A 267 -5.80 -21.41 6.34
C VAL A 267 -7.20 -21.11 6.90
N GLY A 268 -7.71 -22.06 7.67
CA GLY A 268 -8.93 -21.98 8.47
C GLY A 268 -8.64 -21.70 9.94
N SER A 269 -9.68 -21.70 10.78
CA SER A 269 -9.53 -21.56 12.22
C SER A 269 -10.54 -22.39 13.01
N ILE A 270 -10.17 -22.75 14.23
CA ILE A 270 -11.08 -23.22 15.27
C ILE A 270 -10.93 -22.32 16.51
N ALA A 271 -12.05 -21.83 17.03
CA ALA A 271 -12.13 -21.01 18.23
C ALA A 271 -12.80 -21.81 19.35
N PHE A 272 -12.07 -22.10 20.42
CA PHE A 272 -12.62 -22.68 21.64
C PHE A 272 -12.96 -21.57 22.63
N GLY A 273 -14.15 -21.61 23.21
CA GLY A 273 -14.52 -20.63 24.24
C GLY A 273 -15.21 -19.38 23.70
N GLY A 274 -15.67 -19.38 22.45
CA GLY A 274 -16.29 -18.22 21.81
C GLY A 274 -16.27 -18.29 20.28
N ILE A 275 -16.46 -17.13 19.66
CA ILE A 275 -16.42 -16.93 18.21
C ILE A 275 -15.17 -16.14 17.82
N ASP A 276 -14.61 -16.42 16.66
CA ASP A 276 -13.59 -15.59 16.03
C ASP A 276 -14.30 -14.54 15.14
N PRO A 277 -14.44 -13.29 15.60
CA PRO A 277 -15.19 -12.27 14.86
C PRO A 277 -14.56 -11.93 13.51
N ARG A 278 -13.30 -12.32 13.27
CA ARG A 278 -12.60 -12.03 12.02
C ARG A 278 -13.16 -12.80 10.83
N TYR A 279 -13.83 -13.93 11.07
CA TYR A 279 -14.38 -14.79 10.02
C TYR A 279 -15.85 -14.52 9.69
N ILE A 280 -16.50 -13.62 10.42
CA ILE A 280 -17.91 -13.34 10.25
C ILE A 280 -18.05 -12.02 9.50
N SER A 281 -18.86 -12.00 8.44
CA SER A 281 -19.23 -10.75 7.79
C SER A 281 -20.07 -9.93 8.77
N ILE A 282 -19.53 -8.80 9.25
CA ILE A 282 -20.28 -7.84 10.03
C ILE A 282 -20.79 -6.81 9.05
N ASP A 283 -22.10 -6.81 8.78
CA ASP A 283 -22.72 -5.69 8.11
C ASP A 283 -22.50 -4.43 8.97
N PRO A 284 -21.78 -3.41 8.50
CA PRO A 284 -21.50 -2.22 9.30
C PRO A 284 -22.77 -1.44 9.69
N SER A 285 -23.93 -1.73 9.08
CA SER A 285 -25.23 -1.21 9.50
C SER A 285 -25.86 -1.98 10.67
N ASN A 286 -25.43 -3.22 10.92
CA ASN A 286 -25.93 -4.07 12.00
C ASN A 286 -24.80 -4.37 13.00
N SER A 287 -24.88 -3.77 14.20
CA SER A 287 -23.82 -3.88 15.22
C SER A 287 -23.59 -5.30 15.78
N GLN A 288 -24.38 -6.29 15.34
CA GLN A 288 -24.23 -7.70 15.73
C GLN A 288 -24.12 -8.61 14.50
N PRO A 289 -23.20 -9.58 14.51
CA PRO A 289 -23.13 -10.59 13.45
C PRO A 289 -24.45 -11.38 13.41
N GLU A 290 -25.05 -11.49 12.24
CA GLU A 290 -26.26 -12.29 12.02
C GLU A 290 -25.91 -13.78 12.05
N PHE A 291 -25.97 -14.38 13.23
CA PHE A 291 -25.94 -15.83 13.38
C PHE A 291 -27.34 -16.42 13.25
N ASN A 292 -27.53 -17.24 12.23
CA ASN A 292 -28.70 -18.09 12.13
C ASN A 292 -28.51 -19.30 13.05
N ASN A 293 -28.86 -19.14 14.33
CA ASN A 293 -28.83 -20.20 15.32
C ASN A 293 -30.01 -21.16 15.13
N MET A 294 -29.70 -22.37 14.67
CA MET A 294 -30.67 -23.44 14.52
C MET A 294 -30.64 -24.33 15.77
N PRO A 295 -31.79 -24.59 16.43
CA PRO A 295 -31.86 -25.53 17.54
C PRO A 295 -31.55 -26.94 17.02
N THR A 296 -30.77 -27.71 17.78
CA THR A 296 -30.55 -29.12 17.46
C THR A 296 -31.60 -29.99 18.11
N LEU A 297 -31.89 -31.14 17.49
CA LEU A 297 -32.80 -32.12 18.06
C LEU A 297 -32.15 -32.73 19.32
N ASN A 298 -32.75 -32.49 20.48
CA ASN A 298 -32.15 -32.66 21.83
C ASN A 298 -31.68 -34.07 22.22
N ASP A 299 -31.89 -35.10 21.40
CA ASP A 299 -31.78 -36.51 21.82
C ASP A 299 -30.83 -37.38 20.97
N THR A 300 -29.96 -36.76 20.18
CA THR A 300 -29.02 -37.49 19.32
C THR A 300 -27.56 -37.15 19.61
N ASP A 301 -26.70 -38.16 19.49
CA ASP A 301 -25.24 -38.04 19.62
C ASP A 301 -24.61 -37.12 18.55
N TYR A 302 -25.38 -36.72 17.53
CA TYR A 302 -24.95 -35.89 16.42
C TYR A 302 -25.62 -34.50 16.47
N PRO A 303 -24.97 -33.45 15.96
CA PRO A 303 -25.59 -32.15 15.73
C PRO A 303 -26.59 -32.25 14.57
N ILE A 304 -27.82 -32.67 14.86
CA ILE A 304 -28.89 -32.78 13.87
C ILE A 304 -29.67 -31.48 13.82
N ILE A 305 -29.76 -30.89 12.63
CA ILE A 305 -30.66 -29.78 12.31
C ILE A 305 -31.82 -30.24 11.43
N GLU A 306 -32.94 -29.54 11.53
CA GLU A 306 -34.12 -29.77 10.72
C GLU A 306 -34.06 -28.92 9.44
N ILE A 307 -34.21 -29.55 8.26
CA ILE A 307 -34.27 -28.86 6.97
C ILE A 307 -35.69 -28.98 6.43
N ASN A 308 -36.37 -27.84 6.36
CA ASN A 308 -37.76 -27.75 5.92
C ASN A 308 -37.91 -27.83 4.39
N THR A 309 -36.94 -27.32 3.63
CA THR A 309 -37.01 -27.26 2.17
C THR A 309 -35.61 -27.15 1.56
N ILE A 310 -35.37 -27.87 0.46
CA ILE A 310 -34.18 -27.70 -0.40
C ILE A 310 -34.68 -27.15 -1.73
N TRP A 311 -34.05 -26.08 -2.19
CA TRP A 311 -34.36 -25.44 -3.46
C TRP A 311 -33.32 -25.83 -4.51
N VAL A 312 -33.77 -26.23 -5.69
CA VAL A 312 -32.93 -26.48 -6.87
C VAL A 312 -33.45 -25.63 -8.01
N ASN A 313 -32.63 -24.71 -8.55
CA ASN A 313 -33.04 -23.76 -9.59
C ASN A 313 -34.36 -23.02 -9.27
N ASN A 314 -34.45 -22.42 -8.07
CA ASN A 314 -35.64 -21.71 -7.57
C ASN A 314 -36.92 -22.57 -7.49
N THR A 315 -36.78 -23.89 -7.53
CA THR A 315 -37.89 -24.83 -7.36
C THR A 315 -37.69 -25.64 -6.08
N PRO A 316 -38.63 -25.62 -5.13
CA PRO A 316 -38.52 -26.44 -3.93
C PRO A 316 -38.67 -27.92 -4.32
N LEU A 317 -37.90 -28.78 -3.65
CA LEU A 317 -38.10 -30.22 -3.67
C LEU A 317 -39.24 -30.58 -2.72
N ASP A 318 -40.12 -31.48 -3.17
CA ASP A 318 -41.34 -31.86 -2.41
C ASP A 318 -41.02 -33.06 -1.54
N PHE A 319 -40.51 -32.81 -0.33
CA PHE A 319 -40.18 -33.86 0.63
C PHE A 319 -40.69 -33.52 2.03
N PRO A 320 -40.95 -34.53 2.88
CA PRO A 320 -41.18 -34.32 4.30
C PRO A 320 -39.93 -33.70 4.93
N VAL A 321 -40.11 -32.95 6.02
CA VAL A 321 -39.03 -32.49 6.90
C VAL A 321 -37.91 -33.54 6.99
N ILE A 322 -36.69 -33.13 6.65
CA ILE A 322 -35.50 -33.97 6.64
C ILE A 322 -34.53 -33.53 7.73
N ASN A 323 -33.82 -34.48 8.30
CA ASN A 323 -32.75 -34.22 9.25
C ASN A 323 -31.44 -34.02 8.49
N ALA A 324 -30.58 -33.15 8.97
CA ALA A 324 -29.22 -32.99 8.45
C ALA A 324 -28.19 -33.07 9.57
N ILE A 325 -27.14 -33.88 9.35
CA ILE A 325 -25.95 -33.90 10.18
C ILE A 325 -24.89 -33.04 9.50
N ILE A 326 -24.37 -32.05 10.21
CA ILE A 326 -23.21 -31.28 9.71
C ILE A 326 -21.96 -32.01 10.18
N SER A 327 -21.09 -32.36 9.22
CA SER A 327 -19.84 -33.06 9.47
C SER A 327 -18.70 -32.35 8.77
N THR A 328 -17.63 -32.07 9.50
CA THR A 328 -16.42 -31.48 8.96
C THR A 328 -15.38 -32.53 8.56
N SER A 329 -15.66 -33.82 8.80
CA SER A 329 -14.86 -34.96 8.35
C SER A 329 -15.39 -35.63 7.08
N TYR A 330 -16.69 -35.49 6.77
CA TYR A 330 -17.28 -36.02 5.55
C TYR A 330 -17.07 -35.03 4.40
N ASN A 331 -16.44 -35.41 3.29
CA ASN A 331 -16.06 -34.43 2.25
C ASN A 331 -17.24 -33.87 1.44
N LYS A 332 -18.29 -34.66 1.20
CA LYS A 332 -19.37 -34.35 0.24
C LYS A 332 -20.70 -34.03 0.92
N VAL A 333 -21.71 -33.63 0.16
CA VAL A 333 -23.09 -33.61 0.64
C VAL A 333 -23.74 -34.94 0.26
N SER A 334 -24.04 -35.78 1.25
CA SER A 334 -24.78 -37.03 1.05
C SER A 334 -26.27 -36.73 1.10
N LEU A 335 -26.95 -36.97 -0.02
CA LEU A 335 -28.39 -36.72 -0.16
C LEU A 335 -29.23 -37.95 0.20
N GLY A 336 -28.60 -39.10 0.47
CA GLY A 336 -29.29 -40.36 0.75
C GLY A 336 -30.41 -40.68 -0.25
N ASN A 337 -31.61 -41.00 0.27
CA ASN A 337 -32.79 -41.34 -0.52
C ASN A 337 -33.31 -40.21 -1.43
N PHE A 338 -32.87 -38.97 -1.22
CA PHE A 338 -33.33 -37.78 -1.97
C PHE A 338 -32.50 -37.50 -3.22
N SER A 339 -31.36 -38.19 -3.38
CA SER A 339 -30.43 -38.02 -4.49
C SER A 339 -31.10 -38.09 -5.86
N THR A 340 -32.01 -39.04 -6.09
CA THR A 340 -32.63 -39.24 -7.42
C THR A 340 -33.48 -38.04 -7.84
N GLU A 341 -34.33 -37.50 -6.97
CA GLU A 341 -35.15 -36.33 -7.30
C GLU A 341 -34.28 -35.08 -7.47
N PHE A 342 -33.31 -34.88 -6.56
CA PHE A 342 -32.37 -33.76 -6.59
C PHE A 342 -31.58 -33.72 -7.91
N PHE A 343 -30.93 -34.83 -8.27
CA PHE A 343 -30.13 -34.94 -9.49
C PHE A 343 -30.98 -34.85 -10.75
N THR A 344 -32.20 -35.39 -10.74
CA THR A 344 -33.12 -35.26 -11.88
C THR A 344 -33.50 -33.79 -12.11
N LYS A 345 -33.79 -33.01 -11.05
CA LYS A 345 -34.08 -31.57 -11.19
C LYS A 345 -32.86 -30.74 -11.61
N LEU A 346 -31.64 -31.18 -11.29
CA LEU A 346 -30.40 -30.60 -11.82
C LEU A 346 -30.12 -30.97 -13.29
N GLY A 347 -30.93 -31.86 -13.90
CA GLY A 347 -30.70 -32.33 -15.26
C GLY A 347 -29.53 -33.32 -15.38
N ALA A 348 -29.11 -33.93 -14.28
CA ALA A 348 -28.09 -34.97 -14.27
C ALA A 348 -28.64 -36.31 -14.75
N ASN A 349 -27.83 -37.08 -15.47
CA ASN A 349 -28.20 -38.43 -15.92
C ASN A 349 -27.40 -39.48 -15.14
N LYS A 350 -28.09 -40.52 -14.67
CA LYS A 350 -27.45 -41.69 -14.06
C LYS A 350 -26.88 -42.60 -15.15
N THR A 351 -25.60 -42.92 -15.06
CA THR A 351 -24.90 -43.84 -15.98
C THR A 351 -25.22 -45.29 -15.66
N SER A 352 -24.85 -46.19 -16.58
CA SER A 352 -25.07 -47.64 -16.44
C SER A 352 -24.31 -48.27 -15.26
N ASP A 353 -23.21 -47.67 -14.81
CA ASP A 353 -22.44 -48.03 -13.62
C ASP A 353 -22.99 -47.41 -12.33
N GLY A 354 -24.09 -46.65 -12.41
CA GLY A 354 -24.79 -46.10 -11.25
C GLY A 354 -24.27 -44.73 -10.77
N ASN A 355 -23.34 -44.11 -11.49
CA ASN A 355 -22.82 -42.77 -11.18
C ASN A 355 -23.68 -41.67 -11.83
N TRP A 356 -23.70 -40.46 -11.27
CA TRP A 356 -24.42 -39.32 -11.86
C TRP A 356 -23.47 -38.45 -12.71
N ILE A 357 -23.85 -38.11 -13.94
CA ILE A 357 -23.11 -37.22 -14.85
C ILE A 357 -23.91 -35.94 -15.14
N GLY A 358 -23.26 -34.79 -14.98
CA GLY A 358 -23.79 -33.44 -15.24
C GLY A 358 -22.77 -32.37 -14.83
N GLN A 359 -22.94 -31.15 -15.33
CA GLN A 359 -22.11 -30.00 -14.93
C GLN A 359 -22.38 -29.73 -13.43
N CYS A 360 -21.33 -29.71 -12.60
CA CYS A 360 -21.37 -29.40 -11.15
C CYS A 360 -21.89 -30.50 -10.18
N ILE A 361 -21.68 -31.79 -10.46
CA ILE A 361 -22.10 -32.90 -9.55
C ILE A 361 -21.06 -33.28 -8.48
N SER A 362 -19.81 -32.82 -8.60
CA SER A 362 -18.67 -33.35 -7.84
C SER A 362 -18.80 -33.30 -6.31
N ILE A 363 -19.60 -32.36 -5.77
CA ILE A 363 -19.76 -32.14 -4.32
C ILE A 363 -20.88 -32.97 -3.69
N PHE A 364 -21.72 -33.66 -4.46
CA PHE A 364 -22.84 -34.47 -3.95
C PHE A 364 -22.58 -35.97 -4.14
N ASP A 365 -23.13 -36.80 -3.27
CA ASP A 365 -23.21 -38.25 -3.48
C ASP A 365 -24.59 -38.83 -3.14
N ASP A 366 -24.86 -40.01 -3.69
CA ASP A 366 -26.08 -40.80 -3.46
C ASP A 366 -25.87 -41.92 -2.44
N LYS A 367 -24.76 -41.91 -1.69
CA LYS A 367 -24.49 -42.92 -0.66
C LYS A 367 -25.41 -42.68 0.52
N PHE A 368 -25.90 -43.77 1.12
CA PHE A 368 -26.85 -43.72 2.23
C PHE A 368 -26.18 -43.15 3.49
N GLY A 369 -26.78 -42.12 4.10
CA GLY A 369 -26.48 -41.72 5.48
C GLY A 369 -26.93 -42.79 6.49
N PRO A 370 -26.44 -42.77 7.73
CA PRO A 370 -26.66 -43.83 8.72
C PRO A 370 -28.12 -43.99 9.19
N LEU A 371 -29.01 -43.06 8.84
CA LEU A 371 -30.42 -43.03 9.25
C LEU A 371 -31.34 -42.75 8.05
N ASN A 372 -32.48 -43.44 7.98
CA ASN A 372 -33.53 -43.13 6.99
C ASN A 372 -34.00 -41.68 7.18
N ASN A 373 -33.99 -40.89 6.11
CA ASN A 373 -34.36 -39.45 6.06
C ASN A 373 -33.33 -38.47 6.67
N THR A 374 -32.05 -38.85 6.74
CA THR A 374 -30.99 -37.91 7.14
C THR A 374 -30.03 -37.64 5.98
N ILE A 375 -29.75 -36.36 5.70
CA ILE A 375 -28.66 -35.93 4.81
C ILE A 375 -27.40 -35.62 5.63
N ILE A 376 -26.22 -35.71 5.00
CA ILE A 376 -24.96 -35.27 5.62
C ILE A 376 -24.47 -34.05 4.85
N ILE A 377 -24.27 -32.94 5.56
CA ILE A 377 -23.65 -31.72 5.02
C ILE A 377 -22.15 -31.79 5.33
N GLY A 378 -21.35 -32.06 4.31
CA GLY A 378 -19.91 -32.26 4.44
C GLY A 378 -19.05 -31.00 4.35
N ALA A 379 -17.75 -31.19 4.56
CA ALA A 379 -16.70 -30.18 4.59
C ALA A 379 -16.72 -29.24 3.37
N LEU A 380 -16.88 -29.75 2.14
CA LEU A 380 -16.91 -28.89 0.93
C LEU A 380 -18.03 -27.84 0.97
N PHE A 381 -19.14 -28.14 1.63
CA PHE A 381 -20.20 -27.15 1.85
C PHE A 381 -19.82 -26.20 2.99
N VAL A 382 -19.32 -26.76 4.11
CA VAL A 382 -18.94 -26.01 5.32
C VAL A 382 -17.82 -25.00 5.07
N GLN A 383 -16.94 -25.22 4.10
CA GLN A 383 -15.83 -24.32 3.75
C GLN A 383 -16.24 -22.87 3.42
N ASN A 384 -17.50 -22.66 3.03
CA ASN A 384 -18.05 -21.34 2.69
C ASN A 384 -18.71 -20.63 3.87
N PHE A 385 -18.82 -21.28 5.03
CA PHE A 385 -19.53 -20.77 6.19
C PHE A 385 -18.66 -20.77 7.44
N TYR A 386 -19.00 -19.89 8.38
CA TYR A 386 -18.52 -19.95 9.76
C TYR A 386 -19.55 -20.72 10.59
N ILE A 387 -19.18 -21.90 11.08
CA ILE A 387 -20.08 -22.76 11.86
C ILE A 387 -19.75 -22.65 13.34
N THR A 388 -20.78 -22.45 14.16
CA THR A 388 -20.67 -22.42 15.61
C THR A 388 -21.51 -23.51 16.24
N ALA A 389 -20.97 -24.21 17.22
CA ALA A 389 -21.71 -25.10 18.09
C ALA A 389 -21.81 -24.49 19.49
N ASN A 390 -22.99 -24.49 20.10
CA ASN A 390 -23.22 -23.97 21.44
C ASN A 390 -23.83 -25.06 22.34
N ASN A 391 -23.12 -25.40 23.43
CA ASN A 391 -23.49 -26.47 24.36
C ASN A 391 -23.78 -25.97 25.78
N ALA A 392 -24.15 -24.70 25.96
CA ALA A 392 -24.37 -24.13 27.29
C ALA A 392 -25.34 -24.98 28.13
N LYS A 393 -24.90 -25.42 29.33
CA LYS A 393 -25.58 -26.37 30.25
C LYS A 393 -27.05 -26.07 30.63
N ASN A 394 -27.59 -24.90 30.26
CA ASN A 394 -28.98 -24.48 30.53
C ASN A 394 -29.71 -23.91 29.30
N ALA A 395 -29.13 -23.98 28.10
CA ALA A 395 -29.75 -23.52 26.86
C ALA A 395 -30.01 -24.70 25.92
N THR A 396 -30.97 -24.55 25.01
CA THR A 396 -31.12 -25.47 23.88
C THR A 396 -29.80 -25.51 23.12
N ARG A 397 -29.28 -26.71 22.82
CA ARG A 397 -28.10 -26.86 21.97
C ARG A 397 -28.40 -26.24 20.61
N THR A 398 -27.50 -25.41 20.09
CA THR A 398 -27.69 -24.75 18.79
C THR A 398 -26.47 -24.92 17.90
N ILE A 399 -26.72 -24.99 16.59
CA ILE A 399 -25.71 -24.78 15.55
C ILE A 399 -25.99 -23.44 14.88
N GLY A 400 -25.06 -22.50 14.98
CA GLY A 400 -25.11 -21.22 14.26
C GLY A 400 -24.35 -21.31 12.95
N ILE A 401 -24.94 -20.84 11.87
CA ILE A 401 -24.27 -20.69 10.57
C ILE A 401 -24.27 -19.20 10.21
N ALA A 402 -23.10 -18.68 9.86
CA ALA A 402 -22.93 -17.34 9.31
C ALA A 402 -22.13 -17.40 8.00
N GLU A 403 -22.38 -16.45 7.10
CA GLU A 403 -21.55 -16.29 5.90
C GLU A 403 -20.12 -15.91 6.31
N ARG A 404 -19.16 -16.58 5.69
CA ARG A 404 -17.75 -16.31 5.92
C ARG A 404 -17.38 -14.99 5.26
N ASN A 405 -16.64 -14.15 5.98
CA ASN A 405 -16.02 -12.97 5.38
C ASN A 405 -14.86 -13.39 4.44
N GLU A 406 -15.09 -13.37 3.13
CA GLU A 406 -14.09 -13.75 2.12
C GLU A 406 -12.89 -12.78 2.04
N VAL A 407 -13.01 -11.58 2.61
CA VAL A 407 -11.95 -10.56 2.62
C VAL A 407 -10.84 -10.91 3.64
N PHE A 408 -11.08 -11.88 4.53
CA PHE A 408 -10.17 -12.19 5.63
C PHE A 408 -9.60 -13.63 5.57
N CYS A 409 -8.34 -13.75 5.16
CA CYS A 409 -7.53 -14.95 5.33
C CYS A 409 -6.45 -14.69 6.39
N PRO A 410 -6.55 -15.24 7.62
CA PRO A 410 -5.51 -15.00 8.62
C PRO A 410 -4.22 -15.72 8.27
N LEU A 411 -3.12 -15.04 8.53
CA LEU A 411 -1.79 -15.65 8.60
C LEU A 411 -1.52 -16.04 10.07
N PRO A 412 -0.85 -17.17 10.34
CA PRO A 412 -0.53 -17.59 11.70
C PRO A 412 0.39 -16.56 12.37
N GLY A 413 -0.15 -15.79 13.33
CA GLY A 413 0.60 -14.80 14.10
C GLY A 413 1.25 -15.40 15.37
N PRO A 414 2.34 -14.82 15.90
CA PRO A 414 2.93 -15.24 17.18
C PRO A 414 2.12 -14.71 18.37
N THR A 415 1.58 -15.59 19.21
CA THR A 415 0.82 -15.25 20.42
C THR A 415 1.73 -14.76 21.56
N GLY A 416 1.54 -13.52 22.02
CA GLY A 416 2.19 -12.95 23.21
C GLY A 416 1.29 -12.93 24.47
N VAL A 417 1.87 -13.17 25.66
CA VAL A 417 1.18 -13.32 26.96
C VAL A 417 1.74 -12.38 28.05
N LYS A 418 0.88 -11.97 29.03
CA LYS A 418 0.99 -12.03 30.54
C LYS A 418 0.58 -10.73 31.29
N PRO A 419 0.21 -10.68 32.62
CA PRO A 419 0.40 -11.65 33.76
C PRO A 419 -0.76 -11.84 34.80
N ALA A 420 -0.74 -12.71 35.85
CA ALA A 420 0.29 -13.03 36.89
C ALA A 420 0.01 -14.34 37.74
N PRO A 421 0.68 -14.66 38.91
CA PRO A 421 1.55 -15.85 39.17
C PRO A 421 1.10 -16.76 40.37
N PRO A 422 1.88 -17.73 40.96
CA PRO A 422 3.22 -18.27 40.64
C PRO A 422 3.33 -19.83 40.57
N GLN A 423 4.27 -20.36 39.77
CA GLN A 423 5.22 -21.40 40.20
C GLN A 423 6.37 -21.55 39.18
N THR A 424 7.55 -21.91 39.70
CA THR A 424 8.86 -21.84 39.05
C THR A 424 9.13 -22.98 38.08
N THR A 425 9.24 -22.68 36.78
CA THR A 425 9.89 -23.54 35.79
C THR A 425 10.71 -22.69 34.82
N ILE A 426 11.84 -23.25 34.40
CA ILE A 426 12.94 -22.61 33.67
C ILE A 426 12.42 -21.96 32.38
N LEU A 427 12.57 -20.64 32.24
CA LEU A 427 12.13 -19.89 31.06
C LEU A 427 12.84 -20.38 29.78
N PRO A 428 12.14 -20.52 28.64
CA PRO A 428 12.78 -20.55 27.34
C PRO A 428 13.57 -19.24 27.14
N LYS A 429 14.79 -19.37 26.60
CA LYS A 429 15.68 -18.24 26.33
C LYS A 429 14.92 -17.18 25.51
N PRO A 430 14.89 -15.90 25.93
CA PRO A 430 14.17 -14.86 25.20
C PRO A 430 14.62 -14.82 23.74
N THR A 431 13.67 -14.76 22.81
CA THR A 431 13.94 -14.44 21.40
C THR A 431 14.76 -13.16 21.36
N GLN A 432 15.94 -13.22 20.73
CA GLN A 432 16.85 -12.08 20.66
C GLN A 432 16.16 -10.95 19.90
N THR A 433 15.81 -9.87 20.59
CA THR A 433 15.24 -8.65 19.98
C THR A 433 16.38 -7.80 19.41
N PHE A 434 16.43 -7.66 18.09
CA PHE A 434 17.37 -6.74 17.44
C PHE A 434 16.85 -5.28 17.49
N PRO A 435 17.73 -4.28 17.50
CA PRO A 435 17.33 -2.89 17.27
C PRO A 435 16.65 -2.71 15.90
N PRO A 436 15.78 -1.70 15.73
CA PRO A 436 15.21 -1.36 14.42
C PRO A 436 16.31 -1.01 13.40
N PRO A 437 16.15 -1.39 12.12
CA PRO A 437 17.17 -1.15 11.10
C PRO A 437 17.45 0.34 10.88
N GLN A 438 18.71 0.66 10.54
CA GLN A 438 19.14 2.00 10.17
C GLN A 438 18.93 2.24 8.68
N ILE A 439 18.04 3.16 8.33
CA ILE A 439 17.62 3.39 6.95
C ILE A 439 18.29 4.65 6.41
N LEU A 440 18.95 4.53 5.26
CA LEU A 440 19.57 5.63 4.53
C LEU A 440 18.91 5.80 3.17
N GLU A 441 18.72 7.05 2.75
CA GLU A 441 18.22 7.37 1.42
C GLU A 441 19.28 7.06 0.36
N LEU A 442 18.84 6.39 -0.70
CA LEU A 442 19.65 6.06 -1.87
C LEU A 442 19.23 6.99 -3.01
N ASN A 443 20.13 7.87 -3.42
CA ASN A 443 19.90 8.88 -4.43
C ASN A 443 20.39 8.41 -5.80
N THR A 444 19.65 8.73 -6.86
CA THR A 444 20.12 8.56 -8.24
C THR A 444 20.97 9.75 -8.67
N PHE A 445 22.18 9.48 -9.15
CA PHE A 445 22.99 10.48 -9.85
C PHE A 445 22.98 10.17 -11.34
N ASN A 446 22.50 11.14 -12.13
CA ASN A 446 22.59 11.08 -13.58
C ASN A 446 23.92 11.69 -14.00
N THR A 447 24.87 10.85 -14.41
CA THR A 447 26.24 11.26 -14.71
C THR A 447 26.40 11.96 -16.07
N ASP A 448 25.36 11.98 -16.91
CA ASP A 448 25.42 12.62 -18.23
C ASP A 448 24.31 13.64 -18.50
N ASN A 449 24.71 14.91 -18.65
CA ASN A 449 23.94 15.95 -19.36
C ASN A 449 23.91 15.73 -20.89
N GLN A 450 24.39 14.59 -21.39
CA GLN A 450 24.38 14.27 -22.83
C GLN A 450 23.15 13.42 -23.19
N ILE A 451 22.22 14.07 -23.86
CA ILE A 451 20.87 13.62 -24.25
C ILE A 451 20.80 12.31 -25.09
N ASN A 452 21.90 11.60 -25.37
CA ASN A 452 21.93 10.60 -26.46
C ASN A 452 22.58 9.23 -26.17
N GLN A 453 23.01 8.90 -24.96
CA GLN A 453 23.50 7.56 -24.63
C GLN A 453 22.84 7.05 -23.35
N SER A 454 22.67 5.72 -23.26
CA SER A 454 22.07 5.01 -22.13
C SER A 454 22.57 5.61 -20.81
N GLN A 455 21.67 6.21 -20.04
CA GLN A 455 22.01 6.81 -18.75
C GLN A 455 22.47 5.69 -17.81
N SER A 456 23.76 5.65 -17.46
CA SER A 456 24.22 4.84 -16.34
C SER A 456 23.70 5.51 -15.07
N LEU A 457 22.68 4.89 -14.46
CA LEU A 457 22.15 5.34 -13.17
C LEU A 457 23.09 4.83 -12.08
N GLU A 458 23.75 5.76 -11.40
CA GLU A 458 24.54 5.45 -10.21
C GLU A 458 23.69 5.70 -8.96
N TYR A 459 23.80 4.78 -7.99
CA TYR A 459 23.06 4.84 -6.74
C TYR A 459 23.99 5.15 -5.59
N LEU A 460 23.83 6.33 -5.00
CA LEU A 460 24.75 6.84 -3.97
C LEU A 460 23.98 7.13 -2.69
N PHE A 461 24.62 6.85 -1.56
CA PHE A 461 24.16 7.29 -0.25
C PHE A 461 25.30 8.03 0.46
N GLN A 462 24.94 8.95 1.34
CA GLN A 462 25.93 9.74 2.07
C GLN A 462 26.40 9.04 3.33
N VAL A 463 27.72 9.03 3.55
CA VAL A 463 28.32 8.54 4.80
C VAL A 463 29.33 9.54 5.32
N GLN A 464 29.40 9.67 6.64
CA GLN A 464 30.47 10.40 7.29
C GLN A 464 31.64 9.43 7.54
N ILE A 465 32.85 9.82 7.13
CA ILE A 465 34.07 9.08 7.47
C ILE A 465 34.97 9.91 8.35
N GLY A 466 35.32 9.34 9.50
CA GLY A 466 36.16 9.94 10.51
C GLY A 466 35.45 10.83 11.51
N SER A 467 36.24 11.30 12.49
CA SER A 467 35.76 12.12 13.62
C SER A 467 35.28 13.53 13.24
N ASN A 468 35.48 13.97 12.01
CA ASN A 468 35.10 15.29 11.55
C ASN A 468 33.81 15.20 10.73
N SER A 469 32.72 15.81 11.25
CA SER A 469 31.41 15.82 10.60
C SER A 469 31.37 16.53 9.24
N SER A 470 32.42 17.25 8.87
CA SER A 470 32.55 17.87 7.54
C SER A 470 33.04 16.90 6.44
N GLN A 471 33.41 15.67 6.78
CA GLN A 471 33.86 14.65 5.81
C GLN A 471 32.71 13.71 5.41
N MET A 472 31.66 14.29 4.82
CA MET A 472 30.55 13.54 4.21
C MET A 472 30.92 13.18 2.77
N LEU A 473 30.78 11.90 2.42
CA LEU A 473 31.12 11.37 1.09
C LEU A 473 29.91 10.64 0.49
N ASN A 474 29.70 10.82 -0.82
CA ASN A 474 28.75 10.05 -1.61
C ASN A 474 29.36 8.69 -1.97
N ILE A 475 28.86 7.63 -1.37
CA ILE A 475 29.41 6.29 -1.51
C ILE A 475 28.43 5.40 -2.27
N MET A 476 28.97 4.62 -3.20
CA MET A 476 28.22 3.60 -3.92
C MET A 476 28.18 2.29 -3.12
N PRO A 477 27.00 1.70 -2.87
CA PRO A 477 26.90 0.36 -2.28
C PRO A 477 27.19 -0.71 -3.33
N ASP A 478 28.13 -1.61 -3.06
CA ASP A 478 28.51 -2.67 -4.00
C ASP A 478 28.55 -4.05 -3.32
N THR A 479 27.54 -4.88 -3.60
CA THR A 479 27.42 -6.26 -3.11
C THR A 479 28.45 -7.23 -3.70
N CYS A 480 29.18 -6.82 -4.75
CA CYS A 480 30.21 -7.61 -5.40
C CYS A 480 31.63 -7.26 -4.92
N ILE A 481 31.80 -6.37 -3.95
CA ILE A 481 33.11 -6.12 -3.33
C ILE A 481 33.02 -6.26 -1.81
N ASN A 482 34.15 -6.59 -1.18
CA ASN A 482 34.24 -6.78 0.27
C ASN A 482 34.94 -5.62 0.99
N ASP A 483 35.72 -4.83 0.25
CA ASP A 483 36.49 -3.72 0.79
C ASP A 483 35.69 -2.42 0.71
N ILE A 484 36.01 -1.48 1.62
CA ILE A 484 35.50 -0.11 1.57
C ILE A 484 36.63 0.76 1.06
N GLY A 485 36.42 1.47 -0.04
CA GLY A 485 37.42 2.31 -0.68
C GLY A 485 36.92 3.73 -0.88
N VAL A 486 37.79 4.72 -0.67
CA VAL A 486 37.40 6.14 -0.81
C VAL A 486 38.47 6.97 -1.49
N CYS A 487 38.03 7.94 -2.28
CA CYS A 487 38.89 8.99 -2.82
C CYS A 487 39.52 9.75 -1.67
N SER A 488 40.85 9.83 -1.65
CA SER A 488 41.61 10.46 -0.57
C SER A 488 42.52 11.57 -1.08
N GLU A 489 43.16 12.28 -0.14
CA GLU A 489 44.21 13.25 -0.46
C GLU A 489 45.37 12.64 -1.26
N LEU A 490 45.58 11.32 -1.17
CA LEU A 490 46.62 10.60 -1.93
C LEU A 490 46.28 10.55 -3.43
N CYS A 491 45.03 10.28 -3.78
CA CYS A 491 44.57 10.23 -5.17
C CYS A 491 44.59 11.62 -5.81
N TYR A 492 44.17 12.63 -5.05
CA TYR A 492 44.18 14.03 -5.49
C TYR A 492 45.60 14.56 -5.74
N GLN A 493 46.57 14.13 -4.92
CA GLN A 493 47.99 14.47 -5.09
C GLN A 493 48.71 13.58 -6.10
N SER A 494 48.06 12.52 -6.61
CA SER A 494 48.68 11.60 -7.56
C SER A 494 48.98 12.31 -8.89
N THR A 495 50.01 11.83 -9.59
CA THR A 495 50.34 12.34 -10.93
C THR A 495 49.24 12.08 -11.96
N THR A 496 48.34 11.13 -11.68
CA THR A 496 47.18 10.82 -12.54
C THR A 496 46.01 11.79 -12.33
N GLY A 497 45.91 12.43 -11.15
CA GLY A 497 44.79 13.30 -10.81
C GLY A 497 43.42 12.62 -10.92
N SER A 498 43.35 11.30 -10.73
CA SER A 498 42.16 10.48 -11.02
C SER A 498 40.95 10.79 -10.12
N CYS A 499 41.15 11.54 -9.02
CA CYS A 499 40.09 12.03 -8.15
C CYS A 499 39.87 13.56 -8.25
N ASN A 500 40.46 14.24 -9.23
CA ASN A 500 40.34 15.70 -9.35
C ASN A 500 38.94 16.16 -9.79
N ASN A 501 38.13 15.26 -10.33
CA ASN A 501 36.75 15.51 -10.72
C ASN A 501 35.74 15.28 -9.59
N ARG A 502 36.17 14.82 -8.41
CA ARG A 502 35.29 14.54 -7.27
C ARG A 502 35.05 15.81 -6.46
N GLN A 503 33.83 15.97 -5.96
CA GLN A 503 33.45 17.15 -5.19
C GLN A 503 34.05 17.12 -3.78
N HIS A 504 34.07 15.94 -3.16
CA HIS A 504 34.64 15.70 -1.85
C HIS A 504 35.65 14.56 -1.89
N ILE A 505 36.64 14.64 -1.00
CA ILE A 505 37.66 13.61 -0.78
C ILE A 505 37.83 13.44 0.73
N PHE A 506 38.19 12.22 1.14
CA PHE A 506 38.64 11.97 2.50
C PHE A 506 40.01 12.63 2.72
N ASP A 507 40.15 13.42 3.78
CA ASP A 507 41.43 13.97 4.23
C ASP A 507 41.78 13.35 5.58
N SER A 508 42.72 12.40 5.54
CA SER A 508 43.16 11.68 6.72
C SER A 508 43.71 12.59 7.83
N LYS A 509 44.24 13.77 7.48
CA LYS A 509 44.79 14.73 8.45
C LYS A 509 43.70 15.48 9.22
N ASN A 510 42.51 15.60 8.62
CA ASN A 510 41.38 16.28 9.24
C ASN A 510 40.53 15.35 10.11
N SER A 511 40.87 14.06 10.20
CA SER A 511 40.24 13.11 11.10
C SER A 511 41.18 12.75 12.25
N SER A 512 40.85 13.20 13.46
CA SER A 512 41.59 12.86 14.69
C SER A 512 41.51 11.38 15.07
N SER A 513 40.50 10.67 14.57
CA SER A 513 40.31 9.23 14.76
C SER A 513 41.01 8.39 13.70
N PHE A 514 41.56 8.99 12.65
CA PHE A 514 42.28 8.24 11.63
C PHE A 514 43.56 7.61 12.20
N SER A 515 43.86 6.39 11.75
CA SER A 515 45.13 5.72 12.03
C SER A 515 45.65 5.06 10.76
N PRO A 516 46.85 5.45 10.27
CA PRO A 516 47.39 4.90 9.03
C PRO A 516 47.66 3.40 9.15
N ASN A 517 47.54 2.69 8.03
CA ASN A 517 47.96 1.30 7.91
C ASN A 517 48.96 1.20 6.75
N ASP A 518 50.17 0.69 7.02
CA ASP A 518 51.27 0.67 6.05
C ASP A 518 51.06 -0.36 4.91
N THR A 519 49.95 -1.10 4.92
CA THR A 519 49.60 -2.04 3.85
C THR A 519 48.94 -1.33 2.68
N THR A 520 49.31 -1.72 1.47
CA THR A 520 48.64 -1.30 0.23
C THR A 520 47.68 -2.38 -0.28
N GLY A 521 46.65 -1.98 -1.01
CA GLY A 521 45.69 -2.89 -1.62
C GLY A 521 45.13 -2.36 -2.94
N SER A 522 44.26 -3.16 -3.54
CA SER A 522 43.55 -2.84 -4.77
C SER A 522 42.14 -3.41 -4.74
N ILE A 523 41.15 -2.65 -5.22
CA ILE A 523 39.82 -3.15 -5.54
C ILE A 523 39.74 -3.29 -7.05
N ASN A 524 39.36 -4.48 -7.53
CA ASN A 524 39.07 -4.74 -8.94
C ASN A 524 37.56 -4.93 -9.09
N TYR A 525 36.95 -4.16 -9.97
CA TYR A 525 35.51 -4.18 -10.22
C TYR A 525 35.16 -5.10 -11.39
N LEU A 526 33.89 -5.45 -11.52
CA LEU A 526 33.40 -6.39 -12.54
C LEU A 526 33.51 -5.84 -13.97
N ASP A 527 33.45 -4.52 -14.14
CA ASP A 527 33.64 -3.83 -15.41
C ASP A 527 35.12 -3.74 -15.86
N GLY A 528 36.04 -4.30 -15.05
CA GLY A 528 37.48 -4.25 -15.29
C GLY A 528 38.17 -2.98 -14.83
N SER A 529 37.42 -2.02 -14.27
CA SER A 529 38.01 -0.88 -13.57
C SER A 529 38.70 -1.35 -12.28
N PHE A 530 39.63 -0.53 -11.78
CA PHE A 530 40.31 -0.82 -10.52
C PHE A 530 40.73 0.45 -9.79
N ALA A 531 40.85 0.34 -8.48
CA ALA A 531 41.39 1.37 -7.62
C ALA A 531 42.51 0.80 -6.75
N ASN A 532 43.67 1.49 -6.72
CA ASN A 532 44.80 1.13 -5.87
C ASN A 532 44.93 2.15 -4.74
N GLY A 533 45.45 1.73 -3.60
CA GLY A 533 45.55 2.60 -2.44
C GLY A 533 46.41 2.08 -1.30
N SER A 534 46.54 2.90 -0.27
CA SER A 534 47.05 2.48 1.04
C SER A 534 45.87 2.31 1.99
N PHE A 535 45.94 1.36 2.90
CA PHE A 535 44.88 1.18 3.87
C PHE A 535 45.00 2.21 5.02
N GLY A 536 43.89 2.50 5.66
CA GLY A 536 43.82 3.25 6.91
C GLY A 536 42.67 2.76 7.76
N ASN A 537 42.64 3.11 9.03
CA ASN A 537 41.54 2.76 9.92
C ASN A 537 40.84 4.02 10.42
N ASP A 538 39.54 4.12 10.23
CA ASP A 538 38.72 5.21 10.77
C ASP A 538 37.27 4.79 11.04
N PHE A 539 36.51 5.61 11.75
CA PHE A 539 35.09 5.37 11.99
C PHE A 539 34.25 5.73 10.76
N ILE A 540 33.16 4.99 10.56
CA ILE A 540 32.08 5.35 9.64
C ILE A 540 30.86 5.67 10.48
N THR A 541 30.16 6.75 10.13
CA THR A 541 28.87 7.11 10.71
C THR A 541 27.83 7.22 9.59
N LEU A 542 26.71 6.53 9.76
CA LEU A 542 25.57 6.49 8.85
C LEU A 542 24.46 7.35 9.46
N ASN A 543 24.22 8.55 8.93
CA ASN A 543 23.39 9.57 9.58
C ASN A 543 23.85 9.85 11.04
N ASN A 544 23.06 9.43 12.03
CA ASN A 544 23.37 9.57 13.46
C ASN A 544 23.88 8.26 14.09
N PHE A 545 24.06 7.20 13.29
CA PHE A 545 24.48 5.89 13.73
C PHE A 545 25.97 5.68 13.48
N GLY A 546 26.77 5.74 14.55
CA GLY A 546 28.20 5.45 14.52
C GLY A 546 28.47 4.00 14.88
N PHE A 547 29.31 3.32 14.10
CA PHE A 547 29.82 2.01 14.49
C PHE A 547 30.85 2.14 15.62
N GLU A 548 30.87 1.18 16.54
CA GLU A 548 31.76 1.22 17.71
C GLU A 548 33.24 0.98 17.37
N THR A 549 33.53 0.40 16.21
CA THR A 549 34.91 0.08 15.81
C THR A 549 35.27 0.70 14.47
N LYS A 550 36.59 0.90 14.28
CA LYS A 550 37.12 1.50 13.05
C LYS A 550 37.05 0.49 11.91
N PHE A 551 36.67 0.97 10.74
CA PHE A 551 36.73 0.26 9.49
C PHE A 551 38.12 0.35 8.88
N LEU A 552 38.55 -0.72 8.24
CA LEU A 552 39.70 -0.72 7.35
C LEU A 552 39.26 -0.11 6.00
N LEU A 553 39.80 1.05 5.65
CA LEU A 553 39.47 1.83 4.46
C LEU A 553 40.63 1.78 3.47
N LEU A 554 40.38 1.46 2.21
CA LEU A 554 41.35 1.64 1.13
C LEU A 554 41.32 3.10 0.67
N LEU A 555 42.34 3.86 1.04
CA LEU A 555 42.53 5.24 0.60
C LEU A 555 43.09 5.23 -0.81
N PHE A 556 42.25 5.56 -1.80
CA PHE A 556 42.65 5.53 -3.20
C PHE A 556 43.84 6.47 -3.42
N SER A 557 44.83 5.99 -4.15
CA SER A 557 45.97 6.74 -4.68
C SER A 557 45.94 6.77 -6.21
N GLN A 558 45.21 5.84 -6.84
CA GLN A 558 44.99 5.78 -8.27
C GLN A 558 43.66 5.07 -8.58
N ILE A 559 42.85 5.65 -9.47
CA ILE A 559 41.68 5.01 -10.06
C ILE A 559 41.91 4.90 -11.57
N ASN A 560 41.48 3.79 -12.18
CA ASN A 560 41.59 3.54 -13.62
C ASN A 560 40.32 2.83 -14.14
N GLY A 561 40.03 2.99 -15.43
CA GLY A 561 38.83 2.46 -16.09
C GLY A 561 37.64 3.42 -16.04
N THR A 562 36.45 2.87 -16.22
CA THR A 562 35.12 3.53 -16.13
C THR A 562 34.94 4.30 -14.82
N LEU A 563 35.32 3.71 -13.69
CA LEU A 563 35.26 4.39 -12.39
C LEU A 563 36.00 5.73 -12.37
N GLN A 564 37.05 5.94 -13.19
CA GLN A 564 37.78 7.20 -13.24
C GLN A 564 36.92 8.35 -13.78
N THR A 565 36.02 8.07 -14.73
CA THR A 565 35.16 9.09 -15.38
C THR A 565 33.94 9.49 -14.55
N GLU A 566 33.57 8.69 -13.55
CA GLU A 566 32.37 8.85 -12.73
C GLU A 566 32.58 9.90 -11.64
N SER A 567 32.26 11.17 -11.93
CA SER A 567 32.55 12.29 -11.04
C SER A 567 31.73 12.32 -9.73
N ALA A 568 30.57 11.66 -9.70
CA ALA A 568 29.63 11.72 -8.57
C ALA A 568 29.99 10.77 -7.43
N ILE A 569 30.62 9.63 -7.74
CA ILE A 569 31.03 8.63 -6.77
C ILE A 569 32.23 9.14 -5.98
N GLU A 570 32.26 9.13 -4.66
CA GLU A 570 33.47 9.55 -3.90
C GLU A 570 34.16 8.35 -3.25
N GLY A 571 33.52 7.19 -3.32
CA GLY A 571 34.06 5.90 -2.91
C GLY A 571 33.02 4.80 -3.07
N VAL A 572 33.39 3.60 -2.66
CA VAL A 572 32.54 2.40 -2.74
C VAL A 572 32.55 1.70 -1.39
N MET A 573 31.37 1.29 -0.93
CA MET A 573 31.19 0.49 0.28
C MET A 573 30.90 -0.95 -0.14
N GLY A 574 31.87 -1.84 0.11
CA GLY A 574 31.68 -3.26 -0.10
C GLY A 574 30.65 -3.87 0.84
N LEU A 575 29.66 -4.53 0.25
CA LEU A 575 28.57 -5.23 0.93
C LEU A 575 28.55 -6.73 0.59
N GLY A 576 29.60 -7.25 -0.04
CA GLY A 576 29.80 -8.69 -0.24
C GLY A 576 29.80 -9.46 1.08
N LEU A 577 29.57 -10.77 1.03
CA LEU A 577 29.36 -11.60 2.23
C LEU A 577 30.60 -11.66 3.14
N SER A 578 31.78 -11.31 2.63
CA SER A 578 33.03 -11.22 3.43
C SER A 578 33.36 -9.80 3.89
N SER A 579 32.51 -8.82 3.61
CA SER A 579 32.70 -7.44 4.06
C SER A 579 32.73 -7.33 5.58
N GLN A 580 33.56 -6.39 6.06
CA GLN A 580 33.64 -6.03 7.47
C GLN A 580 32.31 -5.49 8.03
N ILE A 581 31.41 -4.95 7.18
CA ILE A 581 30.14 -4.33 7.61
C ILE A 581 29.28 -5.31 8.42
N TRP A 582 29.28 -6.59 8.07
CA TRP A 582 28.49 -7.62 8.73
C TRP A 582 28.96 -7.89 10.16
N ASN A 583 30.27 -7.86 10.39
CA ASN A 583 30.84 -8.02 11.73
C ASN A 583 30.54 -6.79 12.58
N GLN A 584 30.51 -5.62 11.96
CA GLN A 584 30.16 -4.38 12.64
C GLN A 584 28.70 -4.41 13.09
N LEU A 585 27.74 -4.75 12.21
CA LEU A 585 26.33 -4.87 12.58
C LEU A 585 26.11 -5.83 13.75
N ALA A 586 26.72 -7.02 13.70
CA ALA A 586 26.64 -7.99 14.78
C ALA A 586 27.23 -7.47 16.10
N SER A 587 28.32 -6.69 16.03
CA SER A 587 28.99 -6.15 17.23
C SER A 587 28.13 -5.15 18.00
N VAL A 588 27.26 -4.42 17.31
CA VAL A 588 26.32 -3.44 17.89
C VAL A 588 24.92 -4.03 18.10
N GLY A 589 24.79 -5.35 18.01
CA GLY A 589 23.57 -6.08 18.33
C GLY A 589 22.47 -6.00 17.27
N TYR A 590 22.77 -5.55 16.05
CA TYR A 590 21.86 -5.59 14.91
C TYR A 590 21.88 -6.96 14.23
N ASP A 591 20.85 -7.25 13.46
CA ASP A 591 20.85 -8.43 12.60
C ASP A 591 21.91 -8.28 11.49
N GLN A 592 22.44 -9.39 10.98
CA GLN A 592 23.36 -9.36 9.85
C GLN A 592 22.59 -9.38 8.52
N ALA A 593 21.60 -8.49 8.43
CA ALA A 593 20.73 -8.32 7.28
C ALA A 593 20.88 -6.90 6.72
N ILE A 594 21.01 -6.76 5.40
CA ILE A 594 20.98 -5.47 4.71
C ILE A 594 19.87 -5.54 3.65
N GLY A 595 18.87 -4.68 3.80
CA GLY A 595 17.78 -4.52 2.85
C GLY A 595 18.08 -3.43 1.83
N PHE A 596 17.63 -3.64 0.59
CA PHE A 596 17.80 -2.71 -0.51
C PHE A 596 16.46 -2.46 -1.21
N ALA A 597 16.19 -1.19 -1.48
CA ALA A 597 15.08 -0.74 -2.32
C ALA A 597 15.61 0.33 -3.26
N PHE A 598 16.00 -0.04 -4.49
CA PHE A 598 16.61 0.90 -5.44
C PHE A 598 15.58 1.91 -5.95
N PRO A 599 15.93 3.16 -6.28
CA PRO A 599 15.05 4.03 -7.05
C PRO A 599 14.60 3.38 -8.39
N ASN A 600 13.34 3.54 -8.75
CA ASN A 600 12.78 3.18 -10.06
C ASN A 600 11.55 4.06 -10.31
N TYR A 601 11.15 4.29 -11.54
CA TYR A 601 9.93 5.01 -11.87
C TYR A 601 8.70 4.25 -11.32
N PRO A 602 7.81 4.86 -10.50
CA PRO A 602 7.63 6.29 -10.20
C PRO A 602 8.36 6.85 -8.97
N CYS A 603 9.16 6.05 -8.26
CA CYS A 603 9.89 6.40 -7.04
C CYS A 603 11.35 6.86 -7.29
N PRO A 604 11.62 8.18 -7.35
CA PRO A 604 12.96 8.72 -7.62
C PRO A 604 13.94 8.54 -6.46
N VAL A 605 13.47 8.10 -5.29
CA VAL A 605 14.29 7.87 -4.09
C VAL A 605 14.17 6.41 -3.69
N GLY A 606 15.31 5.78 -3.41
CA GLY A 606 15.40 4.45 -2.85
C GLY A 606 15.95 4.49 -1.44
N SER A 607 16.28 3.33 -0.89
CA SER A 607 16.97 3.27 0.39
C SER A 607 17.79 2.00 0.57
N ILE A 608 18.67 2.06 1.55
CA ILE A 608 19.40 0.92 2.10
C ILE A 608 19.13 0.84 3.60
N ALA A 609 18.77 -0.35 4.09
CA ALA A 609 18.44 -0.61 5.49
C ALA A 609 19.51 -1.51 6.11
N PHE A 610 20.28 -0.99 7.05
CA PHE A 610 21.31 -1.73 7.76
C PHE A 610 20.75 -2.36 9.04
N GLY A 611 20.84 -3.69 9.14
CA GLY A 611 20.41 -4.46 10.30
C GLY A 611 18.96 -4.96 10.25
N GLY A 612 18.39 -5.08 9.04
CA GLY A 612 17.03 -5.56 8.81
C GLY A 612 16.46 -5.11 7.47
N ILE A 613 15.15 -5.25 7.30
CA ILE A 613 14.40 -4.68 6.18
C ILE A 613 13.65 -3.44 6.65
N ASP A 614 13.60 -2.41 5.81
CA ASP A 614 12.66 -1.33 6.01
C ASP A 614 11.25 -1.83 5.65
N SER A 615 10.41 -1.95 6.68
CA SER A 615 9.03 -2.41 6.59
C SER A 615 8.18 -1.63 5.58
N ARG A 616 8.58 -0.41 5.20
CA ARG A 616 7.86 0.40 4.20
C ARG A 616 7.89 -0.22 2.80
N PHE A 617 8.81 -1.14 2.53
CA PHE A 617 8.97 -1.74 1.20
C PHE A 617 8.15 -3.00 0.98
N SER A 618 7.47 -3.50 2.01
CA SER A 618 6.66 -4.69 1.96
C SER A 618 5.25 -4.37 2.48
N ASN A 619 4.27 -4.21 1.57
CA ASN A 619 2.86 -4.01 1.90
C ASN A 619 2.30 -5.20 2.70
N ASN A 620 2.88 -6.38 2.50
CA ASN A 620 2.70 -7.58 3.29
C ASN A 620 4.07 -8.13 3.64
N SER A 621 4.52 -7.98 4.89
CA SER A 621 5.78 -8.61 5.39
C SER A 621 5.87 -10.12 5.13
N ASN A 622 4.77 -10.74 4.71
CA ASN A 622 4.59 -12.16 4.45
C ASN A 622 4.82 -12.56 2.97
N GLU A 623 5.15 -11.61 2.08
CA GLU A 623 5.44 -11.87 0.65
C GLU A 623 6.95 -11.87 0.32
N THR A 624 7.82 -11.95 1.34
CA THR A 624 9.26 -12.11 1.09
C THR A 624 9.61 -13.58 0.91
N TYR A 625 10.03 -13.96 -0.29
CA TYR A 625 10.55 -15.28 -0.57
C TYR A 625 12.01 -15.40 -0.16
N SER A 626 12.33 -16.33 0.73
CA SER A 626 13.69 -16.62 1.14
C SER A 626 14.36 -17.60 0.17
N VAL A 627 15.38 -17.16 -0.55
CA VAL A 627 16.20 -17.96 -1.46
C VAL A 627 17.54 -18.25 -0.77
N PRO A 628 17.99 -19.51 -0.67
CA PRO A 628 19.27 -19.83 -0.03
C PRO A 628 20.44 -19.24 -0.82
N THR A 629 21.39 -18.63 -0.11
CA THR A 629 22.68 -18.26 -0.70
C THR A 629 23.57 -19.49 -0.85
N LEU A 630 24.35 -19.56 -1.93
CA LEU A 630 25.33 -20.62 -2.14
C LEU A 630 26.56 -20.40 -1.22
N ASN A 631 26.82 -21.39 -0.36
CA ASN A 631 27.75 -21.31 0.79
C ASN A 631 29.23 -21.08 0.45
N ASP A 632 29.63 -21.18 -0.81
CA ASP A 632 31.02 -21.07 -1.25
C ASP A 632 31.39 -19.66 -1.76
N SER A 633 30.44 -18.73 -1.76
CA SER A 633 30.61 -17.45 -2.43
C SER A 633 30.99 -16.32 -1.47
N ILE A 634 31.97 -15.52 -1.90
CA ILE A 634 32.23 -14.20 -1.34
C ILE A 634 31.14 -13.17 -1.73
N TYR A 635 30.24 -13.54 -2.64
CA TYR A 635 29.16 -12.72 -3.17
C TYR A 635 27.79 -13.26 -2.72
N PRO A 636 26.74 -12.43 -2.67
CA PRO A 636 25.38 -12.93 -2.53
C PRO A 636 24.97 -13.66 -3.82
N LYS A 637 25.18 -14.99 -3.82
CA LYS A 637 24.97 -15.87 -4.97
C LYS A 637 23.78 -16.79 -4.72
N ILE A 638 22.90 -16.96 -5.71
CA ILE A 638 21.72 -17.83 -5.66
C ILE A 638 21.72 -18.83 -6.83
N ALA A 639 20.97 -19.91 -6.70
CA ALA A 639 20.72 -20.85 -7.80
C ALA A 639 19.47 -20.44 -8.59
N ILE A 640 19.56 -20.52 -9.92
CA ILE A 640 18.43 -20.40 -10.84
C ILE A 640 18.18 -21.78 -11.46
N ASP A 641 16.95 -22.27 -11.33
CA ASP A 641 16.51 -23.54 -11.88
C ASP A 641 16.35 -23.49 -13.41
N ALA A 642 15.74 -22.41 -13.91
CA ALA A 642 15.51 -22.21 -15.34
C ALA A 642 15.33 -20.73 -15.68
N ILE A 643 15.64 -20.37 -16.93
CA ILE A 643 15.31 -19.07 -17.51
C ILE A 643 14.27 -19.30 -18.61
N TRP A 644 13.18 -18.56 -18.59
CA TRP A 644 12.15 -18.60 -19.62
C TRP A 644 12.19 -17.33 -20.46
N VAL A 645 12.16 -17.50 -21.77
CA VAL A 645 12.09 -16.41 -22.75
C VAL A 645 10.87 -16.65 -23.63
N ASN A 646 9.83 -15.82 -23.47
CA ASN A 646 8.59 -15.96 -24.25
C ASN A 646 8.04 -17.41 -24.25
N GLU A 647 7.79 -17.96 -23.06
CA GLU A 647 7.34 -19.35 -22.82
C GLU A 647 8.36 -20.45 -23.19
N THR A 648 9.51 -20.10 -23.78
CA THR A 648 10.57 -21.07 -24.10
C THR A 648 11.49 -21.23 -22.90
N ARG A 649 11.49 -22.43 -22.30
CA ARG A 649 12.43 -22.80 -21.23
C ARG A 649 13.83 -22.98 -21.81
N LEU A 650 14.81 -22.29 -21.26
CA LEU A 650 16.23 -22.51 -21.51
C LEU A 650 16.79 -23.45 -20.44
N ASP A 651 17.10 -24.68 -20.85
CA ASP A 651 17.57 -25.74 -19.96
C ASP A 651 19.10 -25.70 -19.84
N PHE A 652 19.57 -24.96 -18.83
CA PHE A 652 20.97 -24.94 -18.45
C PHE A 652 21.20 -25.87 -17.25
N PRO A 653 22.29 -26.66 -17.22
CA PRO A 653 22.48 -27.71 -16.23
C PRO A 653 22.61 -27.19 -14.79
N GLU A 654 23.25 -26.03 -14.57
CA GLU A 654 23.34 -25.34 -13.28
C GLU A 654 23.59 -23.84 -13.54
N ILE A 655 22.62 -22.98 -13.23
CA ILE A 655 22.78 -21.53 -13.34
C ILE A 655 22.96 -20.94 -11.96
N GLU A 656 24.05 -20.24 -11.75
CA GLU A 656 24.25 -19.43 -10.56
C GLU A 656 24.05 -17.96 -10.91
N ALA A 657 23.45 -17.17 -10.03
CA ALA A 657 23.32 -15.74 -10.19
C ALA A 657 23.99 -15.00 -9.04
N ILE A 658 24.84 -14.04 -9.36
CA ILE A 658 25.38 -13.07 -8.42
C ILE A 658 24.48 -11.84 -8.43
N ILE A 659 23.99 -11.43 -7.26
CA ILE A 659 23.22 -10.18 -7.12
C ILE A 659 24.20 -9.00 -7.00
N SER A 660 24.18 -8.10 -7.98
CA SER A 660 25.07 -6.94 -8.04
C SER A 660 24.32 -5.62 -7.95
N THR A 661 24.64 -4.80 -6.95
CA THR A 661 24.08 -3.44 -6.81
C THR A 661 24.74 -2.39 -7.72
N ASN A 662 25.79 -2.77 -8.44
CA ASN A 662 26.65 -1.86 -9.20
C ASN A 662 26.82 -2.28 -10.67
N TYR A 663 26.33 -3.46 -11.06
CA TYR A 663 26.39 -3.84 -12.47
C TYR A 663 25.19 -3.24 -13.21
N ASP A 664 25.40 -2.45 -14.25
CA ASP A 664 24.36 -1.65 -14.93
C ASP A 664 23.42 -2.47 -15.84
N LYS A 665 23.70 -3.77 -16.00
CA LYS A 665 23.01 -4.70 -16.90
C LYS A 665 22.69 -6.03 -16.22
N ILE A 666 22.18 -6.98 -16.99
CA ILE A 666 22.16 -8.40 -16.63
C ILE A 666 23.18 -9.13 -17.52
N SER A 667 24.28 -9.60 -16.94
CA SER A 667 25.29 -10.33 -17.69
C SER A 667 24.96 -11.82 -17.70
N LEU A 668 24.78 -12.38 -18.89
CA LEU A 668 24.41 -13.79 -19.08
C LEU A 668 25.64 -14.70 -19.23
N GLY A 669 26.84 -14.13 -19.35
CA GLY A 669 28.08 -14.88 -19.55
C GLY A 669 27.96 -15.91 -20.69
N ASN A 670 28.27 -17.16 -20.37
CA ASN A 670 28.25 -18.28 -21.32
C ASN A 670 26.84 -18.68 -21.79
N TYR A 671 25.78 -18.21 -21.14
CA TYR A 671 24.38 -18.50 -21.49
C TYR A 671 23.80 -17.52 -22.51
N SER A 672 24.53 -16.44 -22.82
CA SER A 672 24.10 -15.35 -23.70
C SER A 672 23.71 -15.81 -25.11
N THR A 673 24.44 -16.77 -25.70
CA THR A 673 24.23 -17.15 -27.11
C THR A 673 22.84 -17.75 -27.34
N GLU A 674 22.48 -18.75 -26.54
CA GLU A 674 21.17 -19.40 -26.63
C GLU A 674 20.04 -18.43 -26.24
N PHE A 675 20.26 -17.62 -25.20
CA PHE A 675 19.30 -16.61 -24.77
C PHE A 675 18.98 -15.58 -25.86
N PHE A 676 20.01 -14.99 -26.49
CA PHE A 676 19.81 -13.98 -27.52
C PHE A 676 19.29 -14.56 -28.83
N GLU A 677 19.60 -15.83 -29.14
CA GLU A 677 19.02 -16.54 -30.27
C GLU A 677 17.49 -16.69 -30.10
N VAL A 678 17.03 -17.13 -28.93
CA VAL A 678 15.59 -17.26 -28.61
C VAL A 678 14.90 -15.90 -28.56
N LEU A 679 15.58 -14.86 -28.05
CA LEU A 679 15.08 -13.49 -28.03
C LEU A 679 15.05 -12.83 -29.44
N GLY A 680 15.66 -13.46 -30.45
CA GLY A 680 15.80 -12.90 -31.80
C GLY A 680 16.66 -11.63 -31.84
N ALA A 681 17.53 -11.45 -30.85
CA ALA A 681 18.34 -10.25 -30.70
C ALA A 681 19.57 -10.27 -31.62
N ASN A 682 19.95 -9.11 -32.15
CA ASN A 682 21.12 -8.97 -33.00
C ASN A 682 22.19 -8.09 -32.34
N LYS A 683 23.42 -8.60 -32.31
CA LYS A 683 24.57 -7.85 -31.79
C LYS A 683 25.01 -6.77 -32.79
N THR A 684 25.10 -5.52 -32.33
CA THR A 684 25.56 -4.38 -33.10
C THR A 684 27.09 -4.31 -33.12
N SER A 685 27.65 -3.46 -34.00
CA SER A 685 29.10 -3.28 -34.14
C SER A 685 29.78 -2.68 -32.90
N ASN A 686 29.04 -1.95 -32.05
CA ASN A 686 29.51 -1.45 -30.76
C ASN A 686 29.30 -2.46 -29.61
N GLY A 687 28.84 -3.68 -29.91
CA GLY A 687 28.70 -4.77 -28.96
C GLY A 687 27.40 -4.80 -28.16
N SER A 688 26.47 -3.88 -28.39
CA SER A 688 25.12 -3.91 -27.79
C SER A 688 24.22 -4.94 -28.47
N TRP A 689 23.16 -5.38 -27.80
CA TRP A 689 22.17 -6.30 -28.37
C TRP A 689 20.88 -5.54 -28.67
N VAL A 690 20.38 -5.61 -29.90
CA VAL A 690 19.10 -5.00 -30.32
C VAL A 690 18.04 -6.08 -30.34
N VAL A 691 16.97 -5.87 -29.56
CA VAL A 691 15.84 -6.79 -29.44
C VAL A 691 14.71 -6.29 -30.36
N PRO A 692 14.22 -7.10 -31.31
CA PRO A 692 13.17 -6.67 -32.23
C PRO A 692 11.80 -6.59 -31.56
N ASN A 693 11.49 -7.57 -30.69
CA ASN A 693 10.23 -7.66 -29.96
C ASN A 693 10.57 -7.99 -28.49
N PRO A 694 10.48 -7.02 -27.57
CA PRO A 694 10.65 -7.30 -26.15
C PRO A 694 9.56 -8.28 -25.67
N VAL A 695 9.93 -9.19 -24.78
CA VAL A 695 9.08 -10.28 -24.24
C VAL A 695 9.39 -10.45 -22.76
N ASP A 696 8.46 -11.04 -22.00
CA ASP A 696 8.71 -11.31 -20.58
C ASP A 696 9.81 -12.37 -20.41
N ILE A 697 10.68 -12.15 -19.41
CA ILE A 697 11.78 -13.05 -19.04
C ILE A 697 11.56 -13.51 -17.61
N ILE A 698 11.49 -14.83 -17.37
CA ILE A 698 11.21 -15.38 -16.04
C ILE A 698 12.44 -16.14 -15.54
N PHE A 699 12.90 -15.82 -14.33
CA PHE A 699 13.93 -16.56 -13.61
C PHE A 699 13.27 -17.46 -12.55
N ASN A 700 13.37 -18.77 -12.72
CA ASN A 700 12.89 -19.72 -11.71
C ASN A 700 13.91 -19.82 -10.58
N LEU A 701 13.54 -19.42 -9.36
CA LEU A 701 14.38 -19.50 -8.17
C LEU A 701 13.85 -20.58 -7.22
N VAL A 702 14.76 -21.35 -6.61
CA VAL A 702 14.41 -22.35 -5.60
C VAL A 702 14.49 -21.71 -4.22
N THR A 703 13.38 -21.61 -3.50
CA THR A 703 13.34 -21.07 -2.13
C THR A 703 13.90 -22.06 -1.11
N VAL A 704 14.14 -21.61 0.12
CA VAL A 704 14.57 -22.46 1.26
C VAL A 704 13.56 -23.57 1.58
N SER A 705 12.29 -23.40 1.19
CA SER A 705 11.22 -24.40 1.35
C SER A 705 11.21 -25.46 0.24
N GLY A 706 12.03 -25.29 -0.81
CA GLY A 706 11.98 -26.10 -2.02
C GLY A 706 10.93 -25.65 -3.04
N LEU A 707 10.08 -24.66 -2.71
CA LEU A 707 9.17 -24.04 -3.67
C LEU A 707 9.96 -23.33 -4.76
N ILE A 708 9.59 -23.56 -6.02
CA ILE A 708 10.10 -22.82 -7.17
C ILE A 708 9.19 -21.60 -7.38
N ILE A 709 9.81 -20.41 -7.41
CA ILE A 709 9.13 -19.15 -7.72
C ILE A 709 9.62 -18.61 -9.05
N GLY A 710 8.73 -18.06 -9.87
CA GLY A 710 9.10 -17.37 -11.11
C GLY A 710 9.23 -15.87 -10.85
N VAL A 711 10.42 -15.32 -11.04
CA VAL A 711 10.69 -13.89 -10.92
C VAL A 711 10.73 -13.28 -12.33
N THR A 712 9.74 -12.45 -12.66
CA THR A 712 9.51 -11.97 -14.02
C THR A 712 10.07 -10.57 -14.24
N ILE A 713 10.90 -10.41 -15.27
CA ILE A 713 11.22 -9.11 -15.88
C ILE A 713 10.20 -8.88 -17.00
N PRO A 714 9.30 -7.88 -16.86
CA PRO A 714 8.30 -7.61 -17.86
C PRO A 714 8.95 -7.10 -19.15
N SER A 715 8.30 -7.40 -20.27
CA SER A 715 8.74 -7.07 -21.63
C SER A 715 9.18 -5.61 -21.79
N ASP A 716 8.41 -4.67 -21.26
CA ASP A 716 8.73 -3.23 -21.29
C ASP A 716 10.03 -2.83 -20.58
N SER A 717 10.51 -3.69 -19.66
CA SER A 717 11.74 -3.51 -18.89
C SER A 717 12.92 -4.32 -19.44
N THR A 718 12.73 -5.14 -20.47
CA THR A 718 13.81 -5.95 -21.08
C THR A 718 14.75 -5.16 -22.00
N CYS A 719 14.41 -3.92 -22.32
CA CYS A 719 15.26 -3.07 -23.14
C CYS A 719 15.04 -1.58 -22.88
N ASN A 720 16.06 -0.79 -23.22
CA ASN A 720 16.00 0.66 -23.24
C ASN A 720 15.77 1.14 -24.67
N MET A 721 14.76 1.99 -24.89
CA MET A 721 14.49 2.59 -26.19
C MET A 721 15.48 3.73 -26.49
N ILE A 722 16.46 3.46 -27.36
CA ILE A 722 17.49 4.42 -27.78
C ILE A 722 17.37 4.63 -29.29
N GLN A 723 17.03 5.85 -29.69
CA GLN A 723 16.85 6.22 -31.12
C GLN A 723 15.84 5.33 -31.87
N GLY A 724 14.79 4.87 -31.18
CA GLY A 724 13.77 3.99 -31.74
C GLY A 724 14.19 2.51 -31.84
N LEU A 725 15.37 2.16 -31.34
CA LEU A 725 15.83 0.77 -31.20
C LEU A 725 15.73 0.34 -29.74
N CYS A 726 15.22 -0.86 -29.52
CA CYS A 726 15.13 -1.52 -28.21
C CYS A 726 16.48 -2.17 -27.90
N ILE A 727 17.32 -1.48 -27.13
CA ILE A 727 18.64 -1.95 -26.71
C ILE A 727 18.50 -2.79 -25.44
N SER A 728 18.81 -4.08 -25.54
CA SER A 728 18.74 -5.06 -24.47
C SER A 728 19.40 -4.57 -23.17
N ILE A 729 18.75 -4.80 -22.02
CA ILE A 729 19.37 -4.67 -20.70
C ILE A 729 20.31 -5.85 -20.38
N PHE A 730 20.25 -6.92 -21.17
CA PHE A 730 21.12 -8.08 -21.07
C PHE A 730 22.38 -7.89 -21.91
N ASP A 731 23.52 -8.42 -21.44
CA ASP A 731 24.77 -8.49 -22.20
C ASP A 731 25.41 -9.88 -22.18
N ASP A 732 26.48 -10.04 -22.97
CA ASP A 732 27.30 -11.25 -23.05
C ASP A 732 28.67 -11.10 -22.38
N SER A 733 28.81 -10.14 -21.46
CA SER A 733 30.03 -9.98 -20.68
C SER A 733 30.24 -11.24 -19.82
N PRO A 734 31.46 -11.78 -19.71
CA PRO A 734 31.72 -12.89 -18.81
C PRO A 734 31.50 -12.43 -17.36
N GLY A 735 30.98 -13.33 -16.52
CA GLY A 735 30.97 -13.13 -15.06
C GLY A 735 32.39 -12.97 -14.49
N PRO A 736 32.54 -12.77 -13.17
CA PRO A 736 33.85 -12.63 -12.54
C PRO A 736 34.80 -13.76 -12.96
N LEU A 737 36.10 -13.45 -13.05
CA LEU A 737 37.18 -14.25 -13.68
C LEU A 737 37.29 -15.75 -13.27
N ASN A 738 36.52 -16.20 -12.28
CA ASN A 738 36.51 -17.57 -11.76
C ASN A 738 35.11 -18.24 -11.81
N SER A 739 34.09 -17.61 -12.37
CA SER A 739 32.73 -18.18 -12.47
C SER A 739 32.32 -18.37 -13.92
N THR A 740 32.67 -19.51 -14.51
CA THR A 740 32.26 -19.83 -15.89
C THR A 740 30.76 -20.09 -16.02
N ASN A 741 30.07 -20.34 -14.91
CA ASN A 741 28.65 -20.75 -14.87
C ASN A 741 27.76 -19.76 -14.11
N SER A 742 28.26 -18.56 -13.79
CA SER A 742 27.44 -17.55 -13.10
C SER A 742 27.02 -16.42 -14.03
N ILE A 743 25.76 -16.01 -13.92
CA ILE A 743 25.22 -14.75 -14.43
C ILE A 743 25.34 -13.66 -13.36
N ILE A 744 25.24 -12.40 -13.78
CA ILE A 744 25.16 -11.26 -12.86
C ILE A 744 23.77 -10.63 -13.02
N LEU A 745 22.98 -10.66 -11.94
CA LEU A 745 21.73 -9.94 -11.83
C LEU A 745 22.02 -8.54 -11.29
N GLY A 746 22.18 -7.58 -12.21
CA GLY A 746 22.51 -6.19 -11.90
C GLY A 746 21.30 -5.28 -11.65
N ILE A 747 21.53 -3.97 -11.82
CA ILE A 747 20.59 -2.86 -11.61
C ILE A 747 19.20 -3.12 -12.20
N PRO A 748 19.04 -3.55 -13.46
CA PRO A 748 17.72 -3.77 -14.04
C PRO A 748 16.89 -4.82 -13.29
N PHE A 749 17.53 -5.85 -12.75
CA PHE A 749 16.85 -6.87 -11.94
C PHE A 749 16.46 -6.30 -10.57
N ILE A 750 17.40 -5.68 -9.87
CA ILE A 750 17.19 -5.18 -8.51
C ILE A 750 16.30 -3.92 -8.42
N GLN A 751 16.03 -3.24 -9.55
CA GLN A 751 15.05 -2.15 -9.59
C GLN A 751 13.60 -2.67 -9.58
N LEU A 752 13.37 -3.91 -9.99
CA LEU A 752 12.05 -4.53 -10.05
C LEU A 752 11.64 -5.18 -8.72
N PHE A 753 12.62 -5.51 -7.87
CA PHE A 753 12.38 -6.24 -6.61
C PHE A 753 13.05 -5.55 -5.43
N ASN A 754 12.40 -5.62 -4.27
CA ASN A 754 13.08 -5.35 -3.02
C ASN A 754 13.83 -6.62 -2.61
N PHE A 755 15.05 -6.48 -2.13
CA PHE A 755 15.82 -7.65 -1.69
C PHE A 755 16.56 -7.40 -0.39
N ILE A 756 16.74 -8.48 0.37
CA ILE A 756 17.45 -8.50 1.64
C ILE A 756 18.58 -9.50 1.51
N VAL A 757 19.81 -9.09 1.78
CA VAL A 757 20.92 -10.03 1.98
C VAL A 757 21.01 -10.30 3.48
N ASN A 758 20.63 -11.50 3.92
CA ASN A 758 20.79 -11.94 5.30
C ASN A 758 21.97 -12.93 5.40
N LYS A 759 23.13 -12.41 5.83
CA LYS A 759 24.35 -13.21 5.98
C LYS A 759 24.24 -14.23 7.11
N ARG A 760 23.51 -13.91 8.18
CA ARG A 760 23.40 -14.82 9.35
C ARG A 760 22.63 -16.09 8.99
N GLU A 761 21.57 -15.93 8.19
CA GLU A 761 20.70 -17.03 7.78
C GLU A 761 21.14 -17.67 6.46
N SER A 762 22.14 -17.11 5.78
CA SER A 762 22.57 -17.53 4.44
C SER A 762 21.40 -17.54 3.45
N ILE A 763 20.62 -16.45 3.43
CA ILE A 763 19.47 -16.28 2.52
C ILE A 763 19.49 -14.91 1.85
N ILE A 764 18.88 -14.85 0.66
CA ILE A 764 18.42 -13.63 0.02
C ILE A 764 16.90 -13.61 0.10
N GLY A 765 16.33 -12.62 0.78
CA GLY A 765 14.89 -12.35 0.70
C GLY A 765 14.60 -11.58 -0.58
N ILE A 766 13.59 -12.00 -1.35
CA ILE A 766 13.11 -11.30 -2.54
C ILE A 766 11.63 -11.01 -2.34
N ALA A 767 11.23 -9.77 -2.52
CA ALA A 767 9.84 -9.36 -2.45
C ALA A 767 9.51 -8.46 -3.64
N ASP A 768 8.28 -8.56 -4.13
CA ASP A 768 7.80 -7.66 -5.17
C ASP A 768 7.88 -6.22 -4.69
N ARG A 769 8.25 -5.35 -5.62
CA ARG A 769 8.37 -3.95 -5.32
C ARG A 769 6.98 -3.32 -5.24
N ASN A 770 6.63 -2.86 -4.04
CA ASN A 770 5.47 -2.01 -3.87
C ASN A 770 5.71 -0.64 -4.51
N ASN A 771 4.67 -0.04 -5.10
CA ASN A 771 4.67 1.35 -5.61
C ASN A 771 4.85 2.42 -4.51
N PHE A 772 5.32 2.03 -3.32
CA PHE A 772 5.52 2.92 -2.18
C PHE A 772 6.84 3.67 -2.34
N CYS A 773 6.75 4.98 -2.58
CA CYS A 773 7.91 5.85 -2.67
C CYS A 773 8.24 6.41 -1.27
N PRO A 774 9.43 6.15 -0.71
CA PRO A 774 9.80 6.71 0.58
C PRO A 774 9.88 8.24 0.47
N ILE A 775 9.11 8.94 1.32
CA ILE A 775 9.20 10.39 1.47
C ILE A 775 10.43 10.68 2.37
N PRO A 776 11.26 11.68 2.03
CA PRO A 776 12.39 12.06 2.87
C PRO A 776 11.94 12.36 4.29
N THR A 777 12.59 11.72 5.27
CA THR A 777 12.25 11.97 6.69
C THR A 777 12.97 13.25 7.11
N PRO A 778 12.29 14.28 7.65
CA PRO A 778 12.95 15.52 8.04
C PRO A 778 13.96 15.25 9.16
N THR A 779 15.25 15.34 8.84
CA THR A 779 16.38 15.20 9.75
C THR A 779 16.44 16.40 10.69
N GLY A 780 16.02 16.25 11.96
CA GLY A 780 16.17 17.39 12.90
C GLY A 780 15.62 17.31 14.32
N MET A 781 14.99 16.23 14.79
CA MET A 781 14.55 16.16 16.21
C MET A 781 15.44 15.24 17.06
N PRO A 782 16.01 15.73 18.18
CA PRO A 782 16.78 14.90 19.11
C PRO A 782 15.85 13.94 19.86
N PRO A 783 16.33 12.75 20.30
CA PRO A 783 15.50 11.78 20.97
C PRO A 783 15.12 12.27 22.37
N VAL A 784 13.82 12.38 22.63
CA VAL A 784 13.28 12.51 23.98
C VAL A 784 13.49 11.17 24.70
N PRO A 785 14.06 11.14 25.93
CA PRO A 785 14.30 9.90 26.65
C PRO A 785 12.97 9.21 27.00
N SER A 786 12.79 8.00 26.49
CA SER A 786 11.59 7.19 26.65
C SER A 786 11.54 6.50 28.01
N GLN A 787 10.59 6.90 28.86
CA GLN A 787 10.11 6.07 29.96
C GLN A 787 9.23 4.96 29.39
N THR A 788 9.57 3.74 29.79
CA THR A 788 9.13 2.48 29.19
C THR A 788 7.76 2.06 29.73
N THR A 789 6.71 2.16 28.90
CA THR A 789 5.48 1.37 29.02
C THR A 789 4.94 1.14 27.61
N ILE A 790 5.02 -0.09 27.10
CA ILE A 790 4.62 -0.43 25.72
C ILE A 790 3.13 -0.76 25.72
N LEU A 791 2.32 0.18 25.24
CA LEU A 791 0.97 -0.05 24.72
C LEU A 791 1.04 -0.37 23.22
N PRO A 792 0.06 -1.06 22.63
CA PRO A 792 0.00 -1.30 21.19
C PRO A 792 0.12 0.03 20.44
N GLN A 793 0.95 0.09 19.40
CA GLN A 793 1.06 1.29 18.56
C GLN A 793 -0.32 1.59 17.95
N PRO A 794 -0.91 2.76 18.22
CA PRO A 794 -2.19 3.12 17.62
C PRO A 794 -1.97 3.28 16.11
N THR A 795 -2.90 2.74 15.32
CA THR A 795 -3.07 3.08 13.91
C THR A 795 -2.92 4.59 13.77
N GLN A 796 -2.02 5.07 12.92
CA GLN A 796 -1.79 6.50 12.76
C GLN A 796 -3.06 7.14 12.19
N THR A 797 -3.92 7.63 13.07
CA THR A 797 -5.14 8.34 12.69
C THR A 797 -4.75 9.74 12.25
N PHE A 798 -4.88 10.01 10.95
CA PHE A 798 -4.79 11.38 10.43
C PHE A 798 -5.89 12.23 11.08
N PRO A 799 -5.63 13.52 11.40
CA PRO A 799 -6.69 14.43 11.76
C PRO A 799 -7.75 14.49 10.65
N PRO A 800 -9.03 14.75 10.98
CA PRO A 800 -10.07 14.89 9.97
C PRO A 800 -9.73 16.01 8.98
N PRO A 801 -10.09 15.88 7.70
CA PRO A 801 -9.78 16.88 6.69
C PRO A 801 -10.40 18.24 7.02
N GLN A 802 -9.65 19.30 6.74
CA GLN A 802 -10.10 20.68 6.93
C GLN A 802 -10.87 21.12 5.69
N ILE A 803 -12.17 21.37 5.85
CA ILE A 803 -13.07 21.67 4.74
C ILE A 803 -13.32 23.18 4.70
N LEU A 804 -12.94 23.82 3.58
CA LEU A 804 -13.27 25.20 3.29
C LEU A 804 -14.36 25.25 2.23
N TYR A 805 -15.27 26.22 2.35
CA TYR A 805 -16.34 26.42 1.39
C TYR A 805 -15.89 27.35 0.27
N LEU A 806 -16.11 26.93 -0.98
CA LEU A 806 -15.87 27.74 -2.17
C LEU A 806 -17.12 28.54 -2.48
N SER A 807 -16.98 29.86 -2.49
CA SER A 807 -18.03 30.79 -2.90
C SER A 807 -17.93 31.04 -4.40
N ARG A 808 -19.07 30.95 -5.09
CA ARG A 808 -19.19 31.30 -6.50
C ARG A 808 -19.35 32.80 -6.64
N PHE A 809 -18.35 33.48 -7.20
CA PHE A 809 -18.45 34.90 -7.52
C PHE A 809 -18.82 35.11 -8.99
N LYS A 810 -19.87 35.89 -9.23
CA LYS A 810 -20.23 36.40 -10.56
C LYS A 810 -19.63 37.78 -10.72
N THR A 811 -18.85 37.98 -11.77
CA THR A 811 -18.32 39.31 -12.12
C THR A 811 -19.41 40.08 -12.88
N ASP A 812 -20.03 41.07 -12.23
CA ASP A 812 -21.18 41.83 -12.78
C ASP A 812 -20.82 42.84 -13.90
N ASN A 813 -19.65 42.72 -14.52
CA ASN A 813 -19.19 43.72 -15.48
C ASN A 813 -19.65 43.45 -16.93
N GLN A 814 -20.67 44.22 -17.30
CA GLN A 814 -21.13 44.57 -18.66
C GLN A 814 -21.84 43.48 -19.50
N SER A 815 -22.98 43.91 -20.04
CA SER A 815 -24.12 43.13 -20.52
C SER A 815 -23.93 42.29 -21.79
N ASN A 816 -22.72 41.87 -22.18
CA ASN A 816 -22.51 41.17 -23.46
C ASN A 816 -21.31 40.20 -23.53
N GLN A 817 -20.59 39.93 -22.44
CA GLN A 817 -19.48 38.96 -22.44
C GLN A 817 -19.76 37.78 -21.51
N SER A 818 -19.25 36.60 -21.89
CA SER A 818 -19.33 35.35 -21.12
C SER A 818 -18.96 35.62 -19.67
N GLN A 819 -19.89 35.38 -18.73
CA GLN A 819 -19.61 35.49 -17.30
C GLN A 819 -18.53 34.46 -16.94
N SER A 820 -17.33 34.91 -16.56
CA SER A 820 -16.34 34.01 -15.93
C SER A 820 -16.82 33.72 -14.50
N LEU A 821 -16.81 32.45 -14.14
CA LEU A 821 -17.15 32.02 -12.79
C LEU A 821 -15.85 31.87 -12.01
N GLU A 822 -15.67 32.72 -11.02
CA GLU A 822 -14.53 32.61 -10.09
C GLU A 822 -14.94 31.80 -8.86
N TYR A 823 -14.06 30.89 -8.45
CA TYR A 823 -14.22 30.11 -7.22
C TYR A 823 -13.23 30.62 -6.19
N LEU A 824 -13.75 31.27 -5.16
CA LEU A 824 -12.94 31.92 -4.13
C LEU A 824 -13.20 31.27 -2.78
N PHE A 825 -12.15 31.16 -1.97
CA PHE A 825 -12.25 30.89 -0.55
C PHE A 825 -11.45 31.93 0.22
N GLN A 826 -11.82 32.12 1.47
CA GLN A 826 -11.15 33.06 2.35
C GLN A 826 -9.95 32.39 3.01
N VAL A 827 -8.83 33.08 3.00
CA VAL A 827 -7.65 32.74 3.80
C VAL A 827 -7.28 33.93 4.67
N GLN A 828 -6.69 33.70 5.83
CA GLN A 828 -6.11 34.76 6.63
C GLN A 828 -4.58 34.68 6.56
N ILE A 829 -3.91 35.81 6.32
CA ILE A 829 -2.45 35.87 6.26
C ILE A 829 -1.93 36.81 7.35
N GLY A 830 -0.98 36.33 8.16
CA GLY A 830 -0.32 37.10 9.22
C GLY A 830 -0.54 36.59 10.64
N SER A 831 0.04 37.30 11.62
CA SER A 831 -0.15 37.06 13.06
C SER A 831 -0.69 38.30 13.76
N ASN A 832 -1.39 38.09 14.89
CA ASN A 832 -2.02 39.10 15.77
C ASN A 832 -3.16 39.93 15.14
N SER A 833 -3.08 40.22 13.84
CA SER A 833 -4.14 40.84 13.03
C SER A 833 -4.11 40.20 11.63
N ALA A 834 -4.45 38.91 11.56
CA ALA A 834 -4.45 38.17 10.30
C ALA A 834 -5.40 38.84 9.30
N GLN A 835 -4.92 39.04 8.07
CA GLN A 835 -5.63 39.76 7.03
C GLN A 835 -6.39 38.76 6.16
N THR A 836 -7.71 38.88 6.12
CA THR A 836 -8.57 38.00 5.32
C THR A 836 -8.53 38.41 3.85
N LEU A 837 -8.21 37.47 2.97
CA LEU A 837 -8.15 37.64 1.52
C LEU A 837 -8.96 36.55 0.82
N ASN A 838 -9.68 36.92 -0.23
CA ASN A 838 -10.38 36.02 -1.14
C ASN A 838 -9.40 35.52 -2.20
N ILE A 839 -9.01 34.24 -2.09
CA ILE A 839 -8.00 33.64 -2.95
C ILE A 839 -8.63 32.56 -3.82
N MET A 840 -8.14 32.44 -5.04
CA MET A 840 -8.51 31.39 -5.97
C MET A 840 -7.58 30.17 -5.85
N PRO A 841 -8.11 28.94 -5.70
CA PRO A 841 -7.29 27.73 -5.71
C PRO A 841 -6.95 27.35 -7.16
N ASP A 842 -5.66 27.13 -7.45
CA ASP A 842 -5.21 26.78 -8.80
C ASP A 842 -4.23 25.59 -8.79
N THR A 843 -4.71 24.42 -9.24
CA THR A 843 -3.92 23.19 -9.38
C THR A 843 -2.85 23.24 -10.48
N CYS A 844 -2.85 24.28 -11.32
CA CYS A 844 -1.88 24.48 -12.40
C CYS A 844 -0.78 25.50 -12.07
N ILE A 845 -0.67 25.95 -10.82
CA ILE A 845 0.48 26.75 -10.37
C ILE A 845 0.99 26.21 -9.03
N ASN A 846 2.27 26.42 -8.74
CA ASN A 846 2.88 26.01 -7.47
C ASN A 846 3.01 27.15 -6.47
N ASP A 847 3.00 28.39 -6.95
CA ASP A 847 3.25 29.57 -6.15
C ASP A 847 1.95 30.12 -5.54
N ILE A 848 2.08 30.70 -4.35
CA ILE A 848 1.04 31.52 -3.74
C ILE A 848 1.37 32.97 -4.06
N GLY A 849 0.38 33.75 -4.48
CA GLY A 849 0.57 35.16 -4.77
C GLY A 849 -0.65 35.98 -4.37
N VAL A 850 -0.42 37.17 -3.80
CA VAL A 850 -1.49 38.05 -3.33
C VAL A 850 -1.24 39.50 -3.74
N CYS A 851 -2.32 40.22 -4.01
CA CYS A 851 -2.29 41.66 -4.17
C CYS A 851 -1.79 42.31 -2.88
N SER A 852 -0.82 43.21 -2.98
CA SER A 852 -0.24 43.87 -1.81
C SER A 852 -0.16 45.39 -1.94
N GLU A 853 0.29 46.05 -0.87
CA GLU A 853 0.56 47.49 -0.85
C GLU A 853 1.58 47.94 -1.90
N LEU A 854 2.42 47.01 -2.41
CA LEU A 854 3.38 47.27 -3.49
C LEU A 854 2.68 47.49 -4.83
N CYS A 855 1.56 46.80 -5.06
CA CYS A 855 0.79 46.90 -6.30
C CYS A 855 0.07 48.25 -6.42
N ASN A 856 -0.41 48.79 -5.30
CA ASN A 856 -1.10 50.10 -5.27
C ASN A 856 -0.12 51.28 -5.44
N GLN A 857 1.16 51.06 -5.14
CA GLN A 857 2.22 52.05 -5.38
C GLN A 857 2.76 51.99 -6.82
N SER A 858 2.38 50.97 -7.60
CA SER A 858 2.74 50.83 -9.01
C SER A 858 2.05 51.88 -9.87
N ILE A 859 2.75 52.41 -10.87
CA ILE A 859 2.23 53.40 -11.85
C ILE A 859 0.96 52.87 -12.55
N THR A 860 0.80 51.55 -12.63
CA THR A 860 -0.33 50.87 -13.27
C THR A 860 -1.56 50.72 -12.36
N GLY A 861 -1.44 50.89 -11.05
CA GLY A 861 -2.55 50.74 -10.09
C GLY A 861 -3.28 49.39 -10.20
N SER A 862 -2.57 48.32 -10.56
CA SER A 862 -3.18 47.07 -11.04
C SER A 862 -4.00 46.31 -9.99
N CYS A 863 -3.89 46.68 -8.71
CA CYS A 863 -4.67 46.09 -7.61
C CYS A 863 -5.70 47.07 -7.01
N ASN A 864 -5.88 48.26 -7.59
CA ASN A 864 -6.78 49.29 -7.06
C ASN A 864 -8.26 48.88 -7.07
N ASN A 865 -8.63 47.90 -7.89
CA ASN A 865 -10.00 47.40 -8.01
C ASN A 865 -10.31 46.23 -7.06
N ARG A 866 -9.37 45.83 -6.20
CA ARG A 866 -9.52 44.72 -5.25
C ARG A 866 -10.06 45.24 -3.91
N HIS A 867 -10.92 44.47 -3.25
CA HIS A 867 -11.53 44.89 -1.98
C HIS A 867 -10.54 44.89 -0.82
N HIS A 868 -9.68 43.88 -0.76
CA HIS A 868 -8.61 43.75 0.20
C HIS A 868 -7.26 43.55 -0.50
N ILE A 869 -6.22 44.14 0.08
CA ILE A 869 -4.83 43.92 -0.29
C ILE A 869 -4.07 43.55 0.97
N PHE A 870 -3.07 42.68 0.83
CA PHE A 870 -2.15 42.38 1.92
C PHE A 870 -1.30 43.62 2.22
N ASP A 871 -1.29 44.09 3.46
CA ASP A 871 -0.38 45.12 3.95
C ASP A 871 0.64 44.47 4.88
N SER A 872 1.89 44.37 4.40
CA SER A 872 2.98 43.76 5.17
C SER A 872 3.20 44.38 6.56
N LYS A 873 2.82 45.64 6.78
CA LYS A 873 2.99 46.34 8.06
C LYS A 873 1.99 45.90 9.12
N ASN A 874 0.86 45.34 8.70
CA ASN A 874 -0.20 44.89 9.61
C ASN A 874 0.00 43.46 10.11
N SER A 875 1.08 42.78 9.70
CA SER A 875 1.44 41.47 10.21
C SER A 875 2.78 41.52 10.95
N SER A 876 2.76 41.24 12.24
CA SER A 876 3.97 41.18 13.06
C SER A 876 4.86 39.98 12.76
N SER A 877 4.34 38.96 12.06
CA SER A 877 5.09 37.76 11.65
C SER A 877 5.64 37.86 10.25
N PHE A 878 5.26 38.88 9.48
CA PHE A 878 5.75 39.06 8.13
C PHE A 878 7.26 39.30 8.11
N SER A 879 7.95 38.62 7.20
CA SER A 879 9.35 38.88 6.89
C SER A 879 9.53 39.00 5.39
N GLN A 880 9.94 40.18 4.93
CA GLN A 880 10.15 40.45 3.51
C GLN A 880 11.40 39.76 2.99
N ASN A 881 11.32 39.21 1.78
CA ASN A 881 12.46 38.74 1.01
C ASN A 881 12.75 39.74 -0.12
N SER A 882 14.03 40.04 -0.38
CA SER A 882 14.43 40.91 -1.49
C SER A 882 14.35 40.23 -2.86
N THR A 883 14.09 38.92 -2.91
CA THR A 883 13.97 38.17 -4.16
C THR A 883 12.72 38.57 -4.92
N THR A 884 12.90 38.99 -6.17
CA THR A 884 11.81 39.22 -7.12
C THR A 884 11.33 37.90 -7.71
N GLY A 885 10.03 37.80 -7.97
CA GLY A 885 9.41 36.64 -8.60
C GLY A 885 8.39 37.04 -9.65
N SER A 886 7.97 36.07 -10.45
CA SER A 886 6.86 36.23 -11.38
C SER A 886 6.07 34.95 -11.52
N ILE A 887 4.75 35.04 -11.50
CA ILE A 887 3.82 33.97 -11.85
C ILE A 887 3.30 34.27 -13.25
N ASN A 888 3.43 33.31 -14.17
CA ASN A 888 2.86 33.39 -15.51
C ASN A 888 1.70 32.39 -15.59
N TYR A 889 0.54 32.86 -16.02
CA TYR A 889 -0.67 32.05 -16.09
C TYR A 889 -0.93 31.57 -17.52
N LEU A 890 -1.82 30.59 -17.62
CA LEU A 890 -2.18 29.91 -18.87
C LEU A 890 -2.84 30.82 -19.92
N ASP A 891 -3.60 31.80 -19.46
CA ASP A 891 -4.25 32.81 -20.29
C ASP A 891 -3.27 33.87 -20.83
N GLY A 892 -1.97 33.73 -20.53
CA GLY A 892 -0.91 34.68 -20.88
C GLY A 892 -0.83 35.89 -19.95
N SER A 893 -1.67 35.95 -18.91
CA SER A 893 -1.51 36.94 -17.85
C SER A 893 -0.27 36.64 -17.01
N SER A 894 0.23 37.66 -16.31
CA SER A 894 1.37 37.49 -15.40
C SER A 894 1.29 38.43 -14.22
N ALA A 895 1.74 37.96 -13.07
CA ALA A 895 1.96 38.78 -11.89
C ALA A 895 3.46 38.81 -11.57
N LYS A 896 3.99 39.96 -11.22
CA LYS A 896 5.37 40.15 -10.75
C LYS A 896 5.35 40.77 -9.38
N GLY A 897 6.33 40.44 -8.55
CA GLY A 897 6.35 40.87 -7.17
C GLY A 897 7.66 40.60 -6.44
N LEU A 898 7.62 40.82 -5.13
CA LEU A 898 8.66 40.41 -4.19
C LEU A 898 8.14 39.26 -3.35
N PHE A 899 8.99 38.29 -3.03
CA PHE A 899 8.60 37.24 -2.08
C PHE A 899 8.56 37.79 -0.65
N GLY A 900 7.65 37.26 0.15
CA GLY A 900 7.61 37.47 1.59
C GLY A 900 7.19 36.19 2.28
N ASN A 901 7.50 36.09 3.57
CA ASN A 901 7.13 34.94 4.37
C ASN A 901 6.18 35.33 5.49
N ASP A 902 5.08 34.60 5.63
CA ASP A 902 4.13 34.78 6.72
C ASP A 902 3.30 33.52 6.99
N PHE A 903 2.55 33.50 8.09
CA PHE A 903 1.61 32.43 8.38
C PHE A 903 0.35 32.56 7.53
N ILE A 904 -0.16 31.43 7.04
CA ILE A 904 -1.46 31.32 6.40
C ILE A 904 -2.36 30.50 7.34
N ILE A 905 -3.60 30.95 7.49
CA ILE A 905 -4.64 30.32 8.29
C ILE A 905 -5.83 30.07 7.36
N LEU A 906 -6.30 28.84 7.31
CA LEU A 906 -7.44 28.37 6.54
C LEU A 906 -8.61 28.13 7.51
N ASP A 907 -9.58 29.04 7.56
CA ASP A 907 -10.64 29.07 8.58
C ASP A 907 -10.05 29.01 10.01
N ASN A 908 -10.22 27.91 10.74
CA ASN A 908 -9.66 27.71 12.09
C ASN A 908 -8.33 26.94 12.09
N PHE A 909 -7.81 26.60 10.91
CA PHE A 909 -6.60 25.80 10.75
C PHE A 909 -5.39 26.67 10.39
N GLY A 910 -4.49 26.86 11.35
CA GLY A 910 -3.20 27.52 11.13
C GLY A 910 -2.11 26.50 10.80
N PHE A 911 -1.34 26.74 9.74
CA PHE A 911 -0.16 25.93 9.47
C PHE A 911 0.99 26.27 10.43
N ALA A 912 1.71 25.25 10.90
CA ALA A 912 2.82 25.43 11.84
C ALA A 912 3.97 26.31 11.32
N ASN A 913 4.20 26.35 10.00
CA ASN A 913 5.30 27.11 9.40
C ASN A 913 4.81 28.26 8.53
N LYS A 914 5.68 29.25 8.32
CA LYS A 914 5.44 30.34 7.38
C LYS A 914 5.51 29.85 5.94
N PHE A 915 4.62 30.35 5.10
CA PHE A 915 4.66 30.18 3.65
C PHE A 915 5.49 31.29 3.02
N SER A 916 6.17 30.96 1.93
CA SER A 916 6.70 31.97 1.01
C SER A 916 5.65 32.26 -0.06
N PHE A 917 5.29 33.52 -0.23
CA PHE A 917 4.31 33.95 -1.24
C PHE A 917 4.74 35.25 -1.91
N LEU A 918 4.28 35.45 -3.14
CA LEU A 918 4.61 36.59 -3.96
C LEU A 918 3.67 37.76 -3.64
N LEU A 919 4.23 38.87 -3.15
CA LEU A 919 3.54 40.14 -2.99
C LEU A 919 3.53 40.85 -4.35
N PHE A 920 2.38 40.89 -5.01
CA PHE A 920 2.28 41.48 -6.34
C PHE A 920 2.66 42.96 -6.30
N SER A 921 3.55 43.37 -7.19
CA SER A 921 3.89 44.76 -7.49
C SER A 921 3.38 45.19 -8.88
N GLN A 922 3.06 44.22 -9.74
CA GLN A 922 2.51 44.45 -11.07
C GLN A 922 1.69 43.23 -11.51
N ILE A 923 0.51 43.46 -12.08
CA ILE A 923 -0.32 42.45 -12.74
C ILE A 923 -0.52 42.89 -14.18
N ASN A 924 -0.36 41.98 -15.14
CA ASN A 924 -0.58 42.23 -16.56
C ASN A 924 -1.55 41.18 -17.13
N GLY A 925 -2.33 41.54 -18.14
CA GLY A 925 -3.24 40.62 -18.83
C GLY A 925 -4.64 40.59 -18.21
N ILE A 926 -5.37 39.49 -18.43
CA ILE A 926 -6.79 39.36 -18.03
C ILE A 926 -6.95 39.40 -16.51
N LEU A 927 -5.96 38.89 -15.75
CA LEU A 927 -5.92 38.97 -14.28
C LEU A 927 -6.01 40.42 -13.74
N GLN A 928 -5.73 41.46 -14.53
CA GLN A 928 -5.91 42.86 -14.11
C GLN A 928 -7.39 43.29 -14.08
N ALA A 929 -8.25 42.64 -14.88
CA ALA A 929 -9.67 42.97 -15.05
C ALA A 929 -10.58 42.24 -14.05
N GLU A 930 -10.13 41.13 -13.48
CA GLU A 930 -10.80 40.47 -12.36
C GLU A 930 -10.75 41.42 -11.14
N SER A 931 -11.87 41.64 -10.47
CA SER A 931 -11.92 42.53 -9.28
C SER A 931 -12.08 41.75 -7.97
N ALA A 932 -12.70 40.57 -8.02
CA ALA A 932 -13.01 39.77 -6.83
C ALA A 932 -11.81 38.94 -6.30
N VAL A 933 -10.87 38.57 -7.16
CA VAL A 933 -9.72 37.69 -6.83
C VAL A 933 -8.54 38.43 -6.18
N GLU A 934 -8.38 38.38 -4.86
CA GLU A 934 -7.32 39.15 -4.18
C GLU A 934 -5.95 38.46 -4.24
N GLY A 935 -5.94 37.18 -4.59
CA GLY A 935 -4.73 36.40 -4.84
C GLY A 935 -5.04 35.02 -5.42
N ILE A 936 -3.99 34.24 -5.65
CA ILE A 936 -4.09 32.85 -6.14
C ILE A 936 -3.24 31.96 -5.22
N MET A 937 -3.78 30.79 -4.88
CA MET A 937 -3.11 29.76 -4.08
C MET A 937 -2.78 28.59 -4.99
N GLY A 938 -1.49 28.43 -5.29
CA GLY A 938 -1.00 27.29 -6.06
C GLY A 938 -1.17 25.96 -5.34
N LEU A 939 -1.81 25.01 -6.01
CA LEU A 939 -2.08 23.64 -5.56
C LEU A 939 -1.46 22.59 -6.49
N GLY A 940 -0.55 22.99 -7.37
CA GLY A 940 0.29 22.07 -8.14
C GLY A 940 1.10 21.15 -7.23
N LEU A 941 1.59 20.02 -7.77
CA LEU A 941 2.25 18.97 -6.97
C LEU A 941 3.55 19.43 -6.31
N SER A 942 4.17 20.51 -6.81
CA SER A 942 5.35 21.15 -6.21
C SER A 942 5.01 22.30 -5.24
N SER A 943 3.72 22.56 -4.98
CA SER A 943 3.29 23.60 -4.02
C SER A 943 3.80 23.33 -2.60
N GLN A 944 4.11 24.42 -1.87
CA GLN A 944 4.51 24.36 -0.46
C GLN A 944 3.42 23.78 0.45
N ILE A 945 2.15 23.82 0.03
CA ILE A 945 1.01 23.34 0.81
C ILE A 945 1.13 21.86 1.17
N TRP A 946 1.62 21.03 0.24
CA TRP A 946 1.79 19.59 0.48
C TRP A 946 2.77 19.28 1.62
N ASN A 947 3.88 20.02 1.68
CA ASN A 947 4.88 19.87 2.73
C ASN A 947 4.30 20.32 4.08
N GLN A 948 3.44 21.34 4.07
CA GLN A 948 2.77 21.80 5.27
C GLN A 948 1.72 20.80 5.78
N LEU A 949 0.91 20.19 4.91
CA LEU A 949 -0.05 19.15 5.32
C LEU A 949 0.69 18.00 6.04
N THR A 950 1.77 17.51 5.44
CA THR A 950 2.62 16.46 6.00
C THR A 950 3.20 16.85 7.36
N SER A 951 3.74 18.06 7.46
CA SER A 951 4.35 18.56 8.70
C SER A 951 3.33 18.73 9.84
N ASN A 952 2.05 18.92 9.51
CA ASN A 952 0.96 19.00 10.48
C ASN A 952 0.25 17.65 10.69
N GLY A 953 0.80 16.56 10.16
CA GLY A 953 0.29 15.20 10.35
C GLY A 953 -1.01 14.89 9.61
N TYR A 954 -1.35 15.65 8.56
CA TYR A 954 -2.48 15.37 7.65
C TYR A 954 -2.06 14.49 6.48
N ASP A 955 -3.02 13.85 5.82
CA ASP A 955 -2.75 13.16 4.56
C ASP A 955 -2.38 14.17 3.46
N GLN A 956 -1.56 13.77 2.49
CA GLN A 956 -1.25 14.64 1.34
C GLN A 956 -2.34 14.50 0.26
N ALA A 957 -3.59 14.69 0.65
CA ALA A 957 -4.75 14.66 -0.23
C ALA A 957 -5.50 15.99 -0.16
N ILE A 958 -5.85 16.54 -1.32
CA ILE A 958 -6.72 17.71 -1.43
C ILE A 958 -7.92 17.34 -2.31
N GLY A 959 -9.11 17.31 -1.70
CA GLY A 959 -10.38 17.07 -2.38
C GLY A 959 -11.03 18.35 -2.85
N PHE A 960 -11.72 18.30 -3.99
CA PHE A 960 -12.41 19.44 -4.58
C PHE A 960 -13.81 19.05 -5.04
N ALA A 961 -14.78 19.90 -4.71
CA ALA A 961 -16.11 19.92 -5.32
C ALA A 961 -16.47 21.37 -5.66
N LEU A 962 -16.24 21.78 -6.91
CA LEU A 962 -16.50 23.16 -7.34
C LEU A 962 -18.00 23.45 -7.38
N PRO A 963 -18.52 24.65 -7.11
CA PRO A 963 -19.94 24.97 -7.35
C PRO A 963 -20.42 24.64 -8.78
N ASN A 964 -21.70 24.28 -8.96
CA ASN A 964 -22.31 24.06 -10.28
C ASN A 964 -23.70 24.73 -10.37
N SER A 965 -24.51 24.36 -11.37
CA SER A 965 -25.87 24.90 -11.56
C SER A 965 -26.86 24.43 -10.48
N VAL A 966 -26.57 23.33 -9.80
CA VAL A 966 -27.42 22.74 -8.75
C VAL A 966 -26.97 23.22 -7.36
N CYS A 967 -25.67 23.46 -7.19
CA CYS A 967 -25.05 23.82 -5.92
C CYS A 967 -24.32 25.17 -6.02
N ASP A 968 -24.87 26.18 -5.33
CA ASP A 968 -24.28 27.53 -5.26
C ASP A 968 -22.95 27.57 -4.49
N PHE A 969 -22.71 26.57 -3.65
CA PHE A 969 -21.49 26.40 -2.86
C PHE A 969 -20.75 25.14 -3.28
N GLY A 970 -19.42 25.24 -3.24
CA GLY A 970 -18.51 24.11 -3.36
C GLY A 970 -17.70 23.93 -2.10
N SER A 971 -16.78 22.98 -2.11
CA SER A 971 -15.83 22.80 -1.03
C SER A 971 -14.45 22.36 -1.54
N ILE A 972 -13.44 22.70 -0.76
CA ILE A 972 -12.08 22.20 -0.86
C ILE A 972 -11.71 21.56 0.48
N ALA A 973 -11.25 20.32 0.47
CA ALA A 973 -10.88 19.57 1.66
C ALA A 973 -9.37 19.38 1.69
N PHE A 974 -8.69 19.95 2.68
CA PHE A 974 -7.25 19.80 2.88
C PHE A 974 -6.97 18.67 3.88
N GLY A 975 -6.10 17.74 3.51
CA GLY A 975 -5.69 16.67 4.42
C GLY A 975 -6.50 15.38 4.32
N GLY A 976 -7.24 15.18 3.23
CA GLY A 976 -8.13 14.05 3.03
C GLY A 976 -9.29 14.36 2.11
N ILE A 977 -10.31 13.49 2.16
CA ILE A 977 -11.55 13.61 1.41
C ILE A 977 -12.65 14.00 2.40
N ASP A 978 -13.45 15.02 2.09
CA ASP A 978 -14.66 15.27 2.86
C ASP A 978 -15.51 13.99 2.87
N GLN A 979 -15.71 13.38 4.04
CA GLN A 979 -16.45 12.12 4.15
C GLN A 979 -17.89 12.24 3.62
N ARG A 980 -18.42 13.46 3.49
CA ARG A 980 -19.70 13.71 2.83
C ARG A 980 -19.66 13.37 1.33
N PHE A 981 -18.48 13.38 0.71
CA PHE A 981 -18.26 12.82 -0.64
C PHE A 981 -18.30 11.29 -0.67
N ASN A 982 -18.08 10.64 0.48
CA ASN A 982 -17.87 9.19 0.61
C ASN A 982 -19.08 8.46 1.25
N ASN A 983 -20.15 9.18 1.58
CA ASN A 983 -21.23 8.63 2.37
C ASN A 983 -22.14 7.76 1.49
N LYS A 984 -22.16 6.45 1.76
CA LYS A 984 -23.04 5.40 1.17
C LYS A 984 -24.55 5.63 1.32
N LEU A 985 -24.99 6.79 1.84
CA LEU A 985 -26.40 7.17 1.94
C LEU A 985 -27.06 7.50 0.58
N PHE A 986 -26.33 7.36 -0.53
CA PHE A 986 -26.83 7.58 -1.88
C PHE A 986 -26.87 6.25 -2.62
N ASN A 987 -28.07 5.67 -2.65
CA ASN A 987 -28.42 4.37 -3.19
C ASN A 987 -28.78 4.48 -4.68
N VAL A 988 -27.78 4.41 -5.57
CA VAL A 988 -27.94 3.97 -6.98
C VAL A 988 -26.59 3.40 -7.46
N ASP A 989 -26.46 2.08 -7.49
CA ASP A 989 -25.62 1.17 -8.32
C ASP A 989 -24.24 1.55 -8.93
N SER A 990 -23.65 2.75 -8.75
CA SER A 990 -22.38 3.16 -9.41
C SER A 990 -21.36 3.84 -8.49
N ASN A 991 -21.29 3.46 -7.21
CA ASN A 991 -20.42 4.06 -6.19
C ASN A 991 -18.93 3.65 -6.29
N GLU A 992 -18.31 3.80 -7.45
CA GLU A 992 -16.88 3.55 -7.63
C GLU A 992 -16.10 4.86 -7.65
N ILE A 993 -15.28 5.09 -6.62
CA ILE A 993 -14.23 6.10 -6.67
C ILE A 993 -13.12 5.51 -7.52
N PHE A 994 -12.89 6.11 -8.68
CA PHE A 994 -11.88 5.64 -9.61
C PHE A 994 -10.53 6.28 -9.32
N SER A 995 -9.50 5.47 -9.08
CA SER A 995 -8.13 5.94 -8.86
C SER A 995 -7.36 5.98 -10.17
N ILE A 996 -7.07 7.18 -10.66
CA ILE A 996 -6.33 7.44 -11.91
C ILE A 996 -4.88 7.82 -11.55
N PRO A 997 -3.87 7.01 -11.92
CA PRO A 997 -2.48 7.33 -11.65
C PRO A 997 -2.10 8.68 -12.28
N THR A 998 -1.40 9.50 -11.50
CA THR A 998 -0.76 10.68 -12.07
C THR A 998 0.46 10.22 -12.88
N LEU A 999 0.61 10.75 -14.09
CA LEU A 999 1.86 10.69 -14.84
C LEU A 999 2.92 11.43 -14.01
N ASN A 1000 4.18 10.96 -14.04
CA ASN A 1000 5.30 11.44 -13.21
C ASN A 1000 5.75 12.88 -13.53
N ASP A 1001 4.81 13.81 -13.44
CA ASP A 1001 4.98 15.23 -13.50
C ASP A 1001 5.00 15.71 -12.05
N SER A 1002 6.16 16.18 -11.60
CA SER A 1002 6.29 16.72 -10.24
C SER A 1002 5.58 18.07 -10.06
N THR A 1003 5.10 18.67 -11.14
CA THR A 1003 4.57 20.03 -11.19
C THR A 1003 3.06 20.05 -11.17
N TYR A 1004 2.41 19.21 -11.99
CA TYR A 1004 0.96 19.24 -12.19
C TYR A 1004 0.29 17.89 -11.93
N PRO A 1005 -0.96 17.87 -11.46
CA PRO A 1005 -1.77 16.65 -11.44
C PRO A 1005 -2.12 16.26 -12.88
N LYS A 1006 -1.21 15.51 -13.49
CA LYS A 1006 -1.29 15.09 -14.89
C LYS A 1006 -1.78 13.66 -14.97
N ILE A 1007 -2.80 13.37 -15.77
CA ILE A 1007 -3.38 12.03 -15.95
C ILE A 1007 -3.29 11.58 -17.41
N LYS A 1008 -3.41 10.28 -17.66
CA LYS A 1008 -3.44 9.72 -19.02
C LYS A 1008 -4.88 9.66 -19.54
N ILE A 1009 -5.09 10.13 -20.77
CA ILE A 1009 -6.33 9.92 -21.53
C ILE A 1009 -6.03 8.88 -22.61
N ASP A 1010 -6.73 7.75 -22.56
CA ASP A 1010 -6.57 6.67 -23.53
C ASP A 1010 -7.32 6.97 -24.84
N ALA A 1011 -8.54 7.51 -24.74
CA ALA A 1011 -9.33 7.89 -25.91
C ALA A 1011 -10.28 9.05 -25.60
N ILE A 1012 -10.67 9.78 -26.65
CA ILE A 1012 -11.74 10.78 -26.60
C ILE A 1012 -12.75 10.43 -27.67
N TRP A 1013 -14.00 10.28 -27.26
CA TRP A 1013 -15.11 9.95 -28.14
C TRP A 1013 -15.99 11.19 -28.33
N VAL A 1014 -16.34 11.49 -29.57
CA VAL A 1014 -17.28 12.55 -29.91
C VAL A 1014 -18.44 11.91 -30.64
N ASN A 1015 -19.62 11.89 -30.03
CA ASN A 1015 -20.81 11.24 -30.60
C ASN A 1015 -20.54 9.79 -31.05
N GLU A 1016 -20.04 8.96 -30.12
CA GLU A 1016 -19.68 7.54 -30.34
C GLU A 1016 -18.55 7.29 -31.35
N THR A 1017 -17.91 8.34 -31.87
CA THR A 1017 -16.76 8.22 -32.79
C THR A 1017 -15.46 8.47 -32.03
N PRO A 1018 -14.53 7.50 -31.95
CA PRO A 1018 -13.25 7.69 -31.29
C PRO A 1018 -12.35 8.58 -32.14
N LEU A 1019 -11.61 9.48 -31.50
CA LEU A 1019 -10.57 10.26 -32.15
C LEU A 1019 -9.27 9.46 -32.18
N GLU A 1020 -8.89 8.90 -33.33
CA GLU A 1020 -7.67 8.10 -33.52
C GLU A 1020 -6.39 8.96 -33.45
N PHE A 1021 -5.79 9.12 -32.27
CA PHE A 1021 -4.54 9.87 -32.10
C PHE A 1021 -3.64 9.28 -31.01
N PRO A 1022 -2.31 9.55 -31.06
CA PRO A 1022 -1.39 9.07 -30.03
C PRO A 1022 -1.80 9.59 -28.66
N ILE A 1023 -1.70 8.69 -27.68
CA ILE A 1023 -1.99 8.86 -26.25
C ILE A 1023 -1.64 10.27 -25.79
N LYS A 1024 -2.63 10.96 -25.21
CA LYS A 1024 -2.47 12.30 -24.67
C LYS A 1024 -2.52 12.28 -23.15
N ASP A 1025 -1.75 13.17 -22.58
CA ASP A 1025 -1.80 13.50 -21.17
C ASP A 1025 -2.72 14.71 -20.94
N ALA A 1026 -3.32 14.78 -19.76
CA ALA A 1026 -4.25 15.83 -19.37
C ALA A 1026 -3.85 16.43 -18.03
N ILE A 1027 -3.86 17.76 -17.95
CA ILE A 1027 -3.64 18.49 -16.70
C ILE A 1027 -5.01 18.88 -16.14
N ILE A 1028 -5.25 18.62 -14.86
CA ILE A 1028 -6.47 19.07 -14.18
C ILE A 1028 -6.27 20.48 -13.66
N SER A 1029 -7.12 21.42 -14.08
CA SER A 1029 -7.04 22.84 -13.72
C SER A 1029 -8.31 23.35 -13.06
N THR A 1030 -8.25 23.70 -11.78
CA THR A 1030 -9.36 24.34 -11.07
C THR A 1030 -9.64 25.76 -11.52
N ASN A 1031 -8.70 26.39 -12.23
CA ASN A 1031 -8.77 27.80 -12.62
C ASN A 1031 -9.05 27.99 -14.12
N TYR A 1032 -8.74 27.01 -14.98
CA TYR A 1032 -8.97 27.18 -16.41
C TYR A 1032 -10.47 27.11 -16.77
N ASP A 1033 -11.03 28.16 -17.38
CA ASP A 1033 -12.48 28.30 -17.63
C ASP A 1033 -13.05 27.36 -18.71
N LYS A 1034 -12.18 26.64 -19.43
CA LYS A 1034 -12.52 25.83 -20.61
C LYS A 1034 -11.91 24.44 -20.53
N ILE A 1035 -12.11 23.63 -21.56
CA ILE A 1035 -11.30 22.43 -21.80
C ILE A 1035 -10.38 22.73 -22.97
N SER A 1036 -9.08 22.81 -22.72
CA SER A 1036 -8.11 23.09 -23.79
C SER A 1036 -7.64 21.80 -24.44
N LEU A 1037 -7.79 21.68 -25.75
CA LEU A 1037 -7.39 20.49 -26.50
C LEU A 1037 -5.95 20.55 -27.03
N GLY A 1038 -5.25 21.65 -26.71
CA GLY A 1038 -3.96 21.98 -27.29
C GLY A 1038 -4.07 22.55 -28.71
N ASN A 1039 -2.96 23.12 -29.19
CA ASN A 1039 -2.84 23.58 -30.57
C ASN A 1039 -2.31 22.44 -31.46
N GLY A 1040 -3.06 22.02 -32.47
CA GLY A 1040 -2.60 21.01 -33.40
C GLY A 1040 -3.67 20.49 -34.36
N ASN A 1041 -3.35 19.39 -35.05
CA ASN A 1041 -4.32 18.71 -35.92
C ASN A 1041 -5.47 18.09 -35.11
N PHE A 1042 -5.20 17.70 -33.87
CA PHE A 1042 -6.19 17.12 -32.96
C PHE A 1042 -7.38 18.06 -32.70
N SER A 1043 -7.12 19.29 -32.23
CA SER A 1043 -8.20 20.25 -31.96
C SER A 1043 -8.97 20.62 -33.24
N LYS A 1044 -8.28 20.73 -34.38
CA LYS A 1044 -8.94 20.94 -35.69
C LYS A 1044 -9.89 19.80 -36.06
N GLU A 1045 -9.49 18.56 -35.84
CA GLU A 1045 -10.31 17.40 -36.14
C GLU A 1045 -11.49 17.28 -35.19
N PHE A 1046 -11.26 17.46 -33.89
CA PHE A 1046 -12.30 17.53 -32.88
C PHE A 1046 -13.36 18.58 -33.22
N PHE A 1047 -12.96 19.83 -33.51
CA PHE A 1047 -13.90 20.89 -33.86
C PHE A 1047 -14.59 20.65 -35.21
N LYS A 1048 -13.93 19.99 -36.15
CA LYS A 1048 -14.54 19.58 -37.42
C LYS A 1048 -15.66 18.56 -37.18
N ILE A 1049 -15.44 17.58 -36.30
CA ILE A 1049 -16.45 16.56 -35.95
C ILE A 1049 -17.62 17.19 -35.18
N LEU A 1050 -17.36 18.15 -34.28
CA LEU A 1050 -18.39 18.94 -33.62
C LEU A 1050 -19.18 19.88 -34.57
N GLY A 1051 -18.78 20.01 -35.84
CA GLY A 1051 -19.35 21.00 -36.75
C GLY A 1051 -19.16 22.43 -36.24
N ALA A 1052 -18.09 22.68 -35.48
CA ALA A 1052 -17.84 23.95 -34.84
C ALA A 1052 -17.17 24.95 -35.79
N THR A 1053 -17.56 26.22 -35.71
CA THR A 1053 -16.98 27.32 -36.50
C THR A 1053 -16.25 28.30 -35.60
N LYS A 1054 -14.97 28.56 -35.85
CA LYS A 1054 -14.19 29.54 -35.08
C LYS A 1054 -14.67 30.96 -35.38
N LEU A 1055 -15.03 31.71 -34.33
CA LEU A 1055 -15.42 33.11 -34.38
C LEU A 1055 -14.21 34.04 -34.41
N LYS A 1056 -14.43 35.32 -34.72
CA LYS A 1056 -13.35 36.34 -34.82
C LYS A 1056 -12.64 36.59 -33.50
N ASP A 1057 -13.31 36.35 -32.38
CA ASP A 1057 -12.75 36.47 -31.02
C ASP A 1057 -11.96 35.22 -30.59
N GLY A 1058 -11.86 34.21 -31.45
CA GLY A 1058 -11.15 32.96 -31.20
C GLY A 1058 -11.98 31.87 -30.52
N SER A 1059 -13.21 32.16 -30.09
CA SER A 1059 -14.14 31.16 -29.55
C SER A 1059 -14.71 30.25 -30.66
N TRP A 1060 -15.29 29.11 -30.30
CA TRP A 1060 -15.86 28.14 -31.24
C TRP A 1060 -17.37 28.07 -31.09
N LEU A 1061 -18.11 28.32 -32.18
CA LEU A 1061 -19.56 28.22 -32.25
C LEU A 1061 -19.96 26.79 -32.65
N VAL A 1062 -20.72 26.09 -31.82
CA VAL A 1062 -21.20 24.72 -32.07
C VAL A 1062 -22.67 24.79 -32.48
N SER A 1063 -23.04 24.15 -33.60
CA SER A 1063 -24.44 24.15 -34.07
C SER A 1063 -25.28 23.04 -33.43
N ASN A 1064 -24.67 21.87 -33.19
CA ASN A 1064 -25.33 20.72 -32.59
C ASN A 1064 -24.43 20.18 -31.46
N PRO A 1065 -24.70 20.53 -30.19
CA PRO A 1065 -23.98 19.95 -29.08
C PRO A 1065 -24.19 18.43 -29.03
N VAL A 1066 -23.14 17.67 -28.76
CA VAL A 1066 -23.13 16.19 -28.69
C VAL A 1066 -22.40 15.74 -27.44
N ASP A 1067 -22.67 14.51 -26.98
CA ASP A 1067 -21.95 13.95 -25.85
C ASP A 1067 -20.47 13.73 -26.20
N ILE A 1068 -19.59 13.98 -25.23
CA ILE A 1068 -18.15 13.77 -25.34
C ILE A 1068 -17.71 12.86 -24.21
N LEU A 1069 -16.99 11.77 -24.50
CA LEU A 1069 -16.47 10.86 -23.48
C LEU A 1069 -14.95 10.92 -23.45
N PHE A 1070 -14.40 10.98 -22.24
CA PHE A 1070 -12.97 10.84 -21.97
C PHE A 1070 -12.73 9.49 -21.32
N ASN A 1071 -11.94 8.65 -21.99
CA ASN A 1071 -11.54 7.35 -21.46
C ASN A 1071 -10.25 7.55 -20.66
N LEU A 1072 -10.34 7.40 -19.34
CA LEU A 1072 -9.26 7.66 -18.39
C LEU A 1072 -8.67 6.33 -17.93
N ALA A 1073 -7.35 6.20 -18.02
CA ALA A 1073 -6.66 4.97 -17.64
C ALA A 1073 -6.50 4.88 -16.11
N THR A 1074 -7.00 3.83 -15.49
CA THR A 1074 -6.82 3.58 -14.05
C THR A 1074 -5.52 2.82 -13.77
N GLY A 1075 -5.15 2.71 -12.50
CA GLY A 1075 -3.97 1.94 -12.07
C GLY A 1075 -4.11 0.43 -12.28
N SER A 1076 -5.34 -0.09 -12.36
CA SER A 1076 -5.64 -1.50 -12.68
C SER A 1076 -5.58 -1.79 -14.19
N GLY A 1077 -5.40 -0.77 -15.03
CA GLY A 1077 -5.53 -0.88 -16.48
C GLY A 1077 -6.99 -0.85 -16.98
N GLU A 1078 -7.96 -0.72 -16.09
CA GLU A 1078 -9.36 -0.46 -16.46
C GLU A 1078 -9.52 0.95 -17.00
N VAL A 1079 -10.49 1.13 -17.90
CA VAL A 1079 -10.80 2.41 -18.52
C VAL A 1079 -12.06 2.97 -17.90
N VAL A 1080 -11.98 4.19 -17.37
CA VAL A 1080 -13.12 4.89 -16.78
C VAL A 1080 -13.62 5.93 -17.76
N GLU A 1081 -14.91 5.89 -18.06
CA GLU A 1081 -15.54 6.81 -19.00
C GLU A 1081 -16.07 8.06 -18.29
N ALA A 1082 -15.36 9.18 -18.41
CA ALA A 1082 -15.83 10.47 -17.97
C ALA A 1082 -16.60 11.18 -19.10
N LYS A 1083 -17.92 11.18 -19.00
CA LYS A 1083 -18.86 11.79 -19.95
C LYS A 1083 -19.11 13.28 -19.66
N ILE A 1084 -19.06 14.11 -20.71
CA ILE A 1084 -19.61 15.46 -20.75
C ILE A 1084 -20.90 15.41 -21.57
N PRO A 1085 -22.07 15.57 -20.93
CA PRO A 1085 -23.35 15.63 -21.62
C PRO A 1085 -23.41 16.75 -22.66
N SER A 1086 -24.08 16.49 -23.78
CA SER A 1086 -24.30 17.42 -24.89
C SER A 1086 -24.74 18.81 -24.43
N ASN A 1087 -25.73 18.89 -23.55
CA ASN A 1087 -26.24 20.16 -23.00
C ASN A 1087 -25.20 20.98 -22.19
N LEU A 1088 -24.04 20.41 -21.86
CA LEU A 1088 -22.94 21.05 -21.15
C LEU A 1088 -21.69 21.25 -22.01
N THR A 1089 -21.69 20.79 -23.28
CA THR A 1089 -20.57 21.01 -24.21
C THR A 1089 -20.46 22.45 -24.75
N CYS A 1090 -21.44 23.30 -24.44
CA CYS A 1090 -21.40 24.71 -24.77
C CYS A 1090 -22.18 25.57 -23.79
N ASN A 1091 -21.80 26.85 -23.71
CA ASN A 1091 -22.54 27.89 -23.03
C ASN A 1091 -23.45 28.62 -24.03
N ILE A 1092 -24.73 28.79 -23.70
CA ILE A 1092 -25.66 29.58 -24.53
C ILE A 1092 -25.43 31.07 -24.21
N ILE A 1093 -24.83 31.79 -25.16
CA ILE A 1093 -24.58 33.23 -25.07
C ILE A 1093 -25.26 33.89 -26.27
N ASN A 1094 -26.24 34.76 -26.03
CA ASN A 1094 -27.01 35.43 -27.09
C ASN A 1094 -27.61 34.44 -28.11
N GLU A 1095 -28.31 33.40 -27.61
CA GLU A 1095 -28.91 32.31 -28.39
C GLU A 1095 -27.92 31.47 -29.21
N LYS A 1096 -26.62 31.63 -28.98
CA LYS A 1096 -25.55 30.88 -29.64
C LYS A 1096 -24.85 29.96 -28.67
N CYS A 1097 -24.65 28.71 -29.08
CA CYS A 1097 -23.94 27.68 -28.33
C CYS A 1097 -22.42 27.85 -28.53
N ILE A 1098 -21.77 28.53 -27.59
CA ILE A 1098 -20.32 28.75 -27.58
C ILE A 1098 -19.64 27.59 -26.85
N SER A 1099 -18.81 26.84 -27.56
CA SER A 1099 -18.06 25.68 -27.07
C SER A 1099 -17.34 25.97 -25.75
N ILE A 1100 -17.43 25.01 -24.81
CA ILE A 1100 -16.56 25.00 -23.62
C ILE A 1100 -15.13 24.56 -23.93
N PHE A 1101 -14.88 24.07 -25.15
CA PHE A 1101 -13.55 23.67 -25.63
C PHE A 1101 -12.85 24.81 -26.37
N ASP A 1102 -11.52 24.86 -26.28
CA ASP A 1102 -10.66 25.71 -27.11
C ASP A 1102 -9.46 24.96 -27.71
N ASP A 1103 -8.74 25.65 -28.61
CA ASP A 1103 -7.51 25.18 -29.28
C ASP A 1103 -6.26 25.92 -28.81
N LEU A 1104 -6.27 26.48 -27.59
CA LEU A 1104 -5.10 27.16 -27.04
C LEU A 1104 -4.00 26.14 -26.67
N PRO A 1105 -2.71 26.50 -26.82
CA PRO A 1105 -1.62 25.65 -26.35
C PRO A 1105 -1.54 25.65 -24.82
N GLY A 1106 -1.24 24.49 -24.21
CA GLY A 1106 -1.00 24.39 -22.77
C GLY A 1106 0.30 25.09 -22.30
N PRO A 1107 0.58 25.09 -20.97
CA PRO A 1107 1.53 26.01 -20.32
C PRO A 1107 3.01 25.75 -20.62
N LEU A 1108 3.36 24.75 -21.45
CA LEU A 1108 4.72 24.18 -21.46
C LEU A 1108 5.34 23.94 -22.84
N ASN A 1109 4.81 24.50 -23.93
CA ASN A 1109 5.12 24.01 -25.29
C ASN A 1109 4.84 22.50 -25.47
N SER A 1110 4.15 21.85 -24.51
CA SER A 1110 3.56 20.54 -24.68
C SER A 1110 2.36 20.71 -25.60
N ILE A 1111 2.64 20.81 -26.90
CA ILE A 1111 1.66 20.84 -27.98
C ILE A 1111 0.63 19.69 -27.90
N ASN A 1112 0.89 18.69 -27.05
CA ASN A 1112 0.10 17.48 -26.93
C ASN A 1112 -0.75 17.36 -25.66
N SER A 1113 -0.57 18.21 -24.63
CA SER A 1113 -1.33 18.05 -23.38
C SER A 1113 -2.68 18.75 -23.41
N ILE A 1114 -3.71 18.07 -22.92
CA ILE A 1114 -5.06 18.59 -22.71
C ILE A 1114 -5.13 19.29 -21.35
N ILE A 1115 -5.95 20.34 -21.22
CA ILE A 1115 -6.28 20.93 -19.91
C ILE A 1115 -7.74 20.65 -19.62
N LEU A 1116 -8.00 19.85 -18.60
CA LEU A 1116 -9.33 19.58 -18.06
C LEU A 1116 -9.65 20.68 -17.04
N GLY A 1117 -10.29 21.76 -17.52
CA GLY A 1117 -10.63 22.91 -16.69
C GLY A 1117 -11.97 22.79 -15.96
N LYS A 1118 -12.47 23.93 -15.46
CA LYS A 1118 -13.70 24.07 -14.68
C LYS A 1118 -14.90 23.29 -15.26
N PRO A 1119 -15.21 23.31 -16.58
CA PRO A 1119 -16.37 22.60 -17.11
C PRO A 1119 -16.30 21.08 -16.89
N PHE A 1120 -15.10 20.48 -16.97
CA PHE A 1120 -14.91 19.06 -16.67
C PHE A 1120 -15.07 18.82 -15.16
N ILE A 1121 -14.36 19.63 -14.37
CA ILE A 1121 -14.31 19.50 -12.91
C ILE A 1121 -15.68 19.72 -12.24
N GLN A 1122 -16.57 20.50 -12.83
CA GLN A 1122 -17.91 20.70 -12.26
C GLN A 1122 -18.78 19.44 -12.29
N LEU A 1123 -18.44 18.46 -13.13
CA LEU A 1123 -19.18 17.19 -13.31
C LEU A 1123 -18.72 16.09 -12.38
N TYR A 1124 -17.53 16.22 -11.78
CA TYR A 1124 -16.91 15.18 -10.97
C TYR A 1124 -16.42 15.77 -9.66
N ASN A 1125 -16.56 15.00 -8.58
CA ASN A 1125 -15.72 15.23 -7.42
C ASN A 1125 -14.35 14.65 -7.73
N PHE A 1126 -13.27 15.37 -7.39
CA PHE A 1126 -11.93 14.84 -7.60
C PHE A 1126 -11.02 15.13 -6.41
N VAL A 1127 -10.10 14.22 -6.17
CA VAL A 1127 -9.12 14.29 -5.08
C VAL A 1127 -7.74 14.14 -5.69
N VAL A 1128 -6.89 15.13 -5.48
CA VAL A 1128 -5.47 15.01 -5.82
C VAL A 1128 -4.78 14.42 -4.60
N ASN A 1129 -4.36 13.15 -4.69
CA ASN A 1129 -3.62 12.46 -3.63
C ASN A 1129 -2.14 12.37 -4.02
N LYS A 1130 -1.35 13.34 -3.56
CA LYS A 1130 0.08 13.40 -3.83
C LYS A 1130 0.83 12.24 -3.18
N ARG A 1131 0.41 11.77 -2.01
CA ARG A 1131 1.07 10.65 -1.32
C ARG A 1131 0.95 9.35 -2.12
N LYS A 1132 -0.22 9.12 -2.72
CA LYS A 1132 -0.51 7.93 -3.54
C LYS A 1132 -0.14 8.10 -5.02
N ASN A 1133 0.24 9.30 -5.46
CA ASN A 1133 0.41 9.64 -6.89
C ASN A 1133 -0.82 9.27 -7.74
N VAL A 1134 -2.02 9.60 -7.26
CA VAL A 1134 -3.28 9.37 -7.98
C VAL A 1134 -4.16 10.61 -7.94
N VAL A 1135 -5.00 10.75 -8.96
CA VAL A 1135 -6.22 11.54 -8.93
C VAL A 1135 -7.38 10.57 -8.76
N GLU A 1136 -8.10 10.69 -7.66
CA GLU A 1136 -9.34 9.93 -7.46
C GLU A 1136 -10.49 10.76 -8.05
N ILE A 1137 -11.35 10.17 -8.88
CA ILE A 1137 -12.55 10.83 -9.43
C ILE A 1137 -13.80 10.04 -9.06
N ALA A 1138 -14.89 10.76 -8.85
CA ALA A 1138 -16.21 10.18 -8.64
C ALA A 1138 -17.26 11.06 -9.31
N ASP A 1139 -18.31 10.44 -9.82
CA ASP A 1139 -19.46 11.18 -10.36
C ASP A 1139 -20.01 12.13 -9.31
N ARG A 1140 -20.31 13.35 -9.76
CA ARG A 1140 -20.90 14.33 -8.88
C ARG A 1140 -22.40 14.06 -8.74
N ASN A 1141 -22.77 13.40 -7.66
CA ASN A 1141 -24.15 13.35 -7.20
C ASN A 1141 -24.65 14.77 -6.84
N ASN A 1142 -25.97 15.00 -6.84
CA ASN A 1142 -26.64 16.27 -6.49
C ASN A 1142 -26.40 16.77 -5.05
N PHE A 1143 -25.34 16.30 -4.37
CA PHE A 1143 -24.94 16.74 -3.05
C PHE A 1143 -24.37 18.17 -3.12
N CYS A 1144 -25.10 19.10 -2.51
CA CYS A 1144 -24.64 20.45 -2.28
C CYS A 1144 -24.10 20.57 -0.84
N PRO A 1145 -22.82 20.91 -0.64
CA PRO A 1145 -22.29 21.12 0.70
C PRO A 1145 -23.01 22.32 1.33
N ILE A 1146 -23.92 22.06 2.27
CA ILE A 1146 -24.60 23.11 3.02
C ILE A 1146 -23.60 23.66 4.06
N PRO A 1147 -23.35 24.98 4.13
CA PRO A 1147 -22.61 25.58 5.23
C PRO A 1147 -23.34 25.28 6.53
N THR A 1148 -22.72 24.56 7.45
CA THR A 1148 -23.28 24.39 8.79
C THR A 1148 -23.29 25.77 9.45
N PRO A 1149 -24.44 26.32 9.89
CA PRO A 1149 -24.46 27.63 10.54
C PRO A 1149 -23.56 27.55 11.79
N THR A 1150 -22.52 28.39 11.83
CA THR A 1150 -21.62 28.51 12.97
C THR A 1150 -22.42 29.00 14.17
N PHE A 1151 -22.63 28.12 15.16
CA PHE A 1151 -23.17 28.52 16.45
C PHE A 1151 -22.13 29.39 17.16
N THR A 1152 -22.38 30.70 17.22
CA THR A 1152 -21.61 31.61 18.07
C THR A 1152 -21.83 31.21 19.52
N THR A 1153 -20.85 30.54 20.14
CA THR A 1153 -20.84 30.33 21.60
C THR A 1153 -20.79 31.70 22.28
N VAL A 1154 -21.94 32.14 22.78
CA VAL A 1154 -22.05 33.31 23.65
C VAL A 1154 -21.34 32.98 24.96
N THR A 1155 -20.16 33.57 25.14
CA THR A 1155 -19.45 33.57 26.42
C THR A 1155 -20.30 34.28 27.46
N SER A 1156 -20.70 33.55 28.50
CA SER A 1156 -21.48 34.09 29.63
C SER A 1156 -20.64 35.11 30.40
N PHE A 1157 -20.98 36.40 30.26
CA PHE A 1157 -20.58 37.42 31.22
C PHE A 1157 -21.54 37.38 32.42
N THR A 1158 -21.02 37.06 33.60
CA THR A 1158 -21.69 37.29 34.88
C THR A 1158 -21.80 38.78 35.14
N THR A 1159 -22.99 39.34 34.94
CA THR A 1159 -23.37 40.67 35.44
C THR A 1159 -24.54 40.52 36.40
N THR A 1160 -24.31 40.83 37.67
CA THR A 1160 -25.28 40.87 38.75
C THR A 1160 -26.27 42.02 38.50
N PHE A 1161 -27.56 41.74 38.31
CA PHE A 1161 -28.61 42.76 38.41
C PHE A 1161 -29.88 42.23 39.08
N THR A 1162 -30.44 43.13 39.89
CA THR A 1162 -31.46 42.98 40.92
C THR A 1162 -32.85 42.64 40.35
N ILE A 1163 -33.56 41.75 41.06
CA ILE A 1163 -34.94 41.35 40.80
C ILE A 1163 -35.91 42.48 41.17
N THR A 1164 -36.81 42.82 40.25
CA THR A 1164 -38.14 43.36 40.57
C THR A 1164 -39.18 42.58 39.78
N THR A 1165 -40.09 41.95 40.52
CA THR A 1165 -41.21 41.11 40.08
C THR A 1165 -42.34 41.93 39.45
N THR A 1166 -43.02 41.38 38.43
CA THR A 1166 -44.50 41.48 38.29
C THR A 1166 -45.04 40.49 37.24
N GLU A 1167 -45.89 39.60 37.75
CA GLU A 1167 -47.12 39.00 37.19
C GLU A 1167 -47.13 38.17 35.88
N GLU A 1168 -47.35 36.86 36.10
CA GLU A 1168 -48.19 35.87 35.39
C GLU A 1168 -49.42 36.42 34.60
N PRO A 1169 -50.03 35.69 33.61
CA PRO A 1169 -50.38 34.26 33.76
C PRO A 1169 -50.41 33.31 32.54
N SER A 1170 -50.19 32.04 32.88
CA SER A 1170 -50.89 30.77 32.55
C SER A 1170 -51.00 30.19 31.12
N PRO A 1171 -51.01 28.84 31.02
CA PRO A 1171 -50.75 28.05 29.81
C PRO A 1171 -52.02 27.45 29.20
N THR A 1172 -51.92 26.86 27.99
CA THR A 1172 -52.92 25.89 27.54
C THR A 1172 -52.27 24.68 26.88
N GLU A 1173 -52.86 23.54 27.20
CA GLU A 1173 -52.39 22.17 27.07
C GLU A 1173 -52.51 21.59 25.66
N THR A 1174 -51.69 20.56 25.47
CA THR A 1174 -51.70 19.48 24.49
C THR A 1174 -52.88 18.51 24.69
N GLU A 1175 -53.46 18.03 23.58
CA GLU A 1175 -54.20 16.76 23.53
C GLU A 1175 -53.71 15.94 22.32
N GLU A 1176 -53.37 14.68 22.58
CA GLU A 1176 -53.31 13.56 21.63
C GLU A 1176 -54.75 13.19 21.17
N PRO A 1177 -54.92 12.37 20.11
CA PRO A 1177 -55.09 10.95 20.41
C PRO A 1177 -54.54 9.97 19.36
N ASP A 1178 -54.43 8.73 19.85
CA ASP A 1178 -54.05 7.48 19.21
C ASP A 1178 -55.10 6.85 18.25
N ASP A 1179 -54.59 5.84 17.54
CA ASP A 1179 -55.15 4.50 17.26
C ASP A 1179 -55.96 4.15 15.97
N GLU A 1180 -55.43 3.08 15.36
CA GLU A 1180 -56.04 1.90 14.72
C GLU A 1180 -56.47 1.87 13.21
N ASP A 1181 -55.79 0.94 12.51
CA ASP A 1181 -56.29 -0.15 11.65
C ASP A 1181 -56.56 -0.05 10.12
N GLU A 1182 -55.88 -1.00 9.46
CA GLU A 1182 -56.21 -1.90 8.34
C GLU A 1182 -56.47 -1.45 6.87
N GLU A 1183 -55.76 -2.20 6.01
CA GLU A 1183 -56.01 -2.66 4.63
C GLU A 1183 -56.90 -1.83 3.65
N GLY A 1184 -56.30 -1.51 2.49
CA GLY A 1184 -57.08 -1.19 1.29
C GLY A 1184 -56.24 -0.87 0.05
N ARG A 1185 -55.96 -1.88 -0.78
CA ARG A 1185 -55.57 -1.69 -2.19
C ARG A 1185 -56.62 -0.84 -2.92
N ALA A 1186 -56.20 0.23 -3.59
CA ALA A 1186 -56.98 0.85 -4.66
C ALA A 1186 -56.07 1.22 -5.85
N ALA A 1187 -56.41 0.63 -6.99
CA ALA A 1187 -55.81 0.89 -8.30
C ALA A 1187 -56.21 2.28 -8.83
N MET A 1188 -55.28 2.95 -9.51
CA MET A 1188 -55.52 4.21 -10.20
C MET A 1188 -56.32 3.96 -11.49
N THR A 1189 -57.44 4.66 -11.65
CA THR A 1189 -58.41 4.50 -12.75
C THR A 1189 -58.04 5.31 -14.00
N ALA A 1190 -58.43 4.80 -15.16
CA ALA A 1190 -58.15 5.32 -16.50
C ALA A 1190 -58.65 6.77 -16.80
N GLU A 1191 -59.43 7.39 -15.92
CA GLU A 1191 -59.88 8.78 -16.08
C GLU A 1191 -58.80 9.83 -15.70
N GLN A 1192 -57.75 9.45 -14.97
CA GLN A 1192 -56.66 10.39 -14.64
C GLN A 1192 -55.61 10.53 -15.76
N LEU A 1193 -55.63 9.63 -16.75
CA LEU A 1193 -54.75 9.68 -17.93
C LEU A 1193 -55.31 10.58 -19.05
N GLU A 1194 -56.63 10.80 -19.06
CA GLU A 1194 -57.31 11.57 -20.12
C GLU A 1194 -57.21 13.10 -19.93
N ALA A 1195 -57.04 13.57 -18.68
CA ALA A 1195 -56.80 14.98 -18.38
C ALA A 1195 -55.38 15.45 -18.79
N PHE A 1196 -54.41 14.54 -18.85
CA PHE A 1196 -53.03 14.87 -19.22
C PHE A 1196 -52.85 15.00 -20.74
N TYR A 1197 -53.60 14.22 -21.54
CA TYR A 1197 -53.55 14.30 -23.00
C TYR A 1197 -54.33 15.49 -23.59
N LEU A 1198 -55.34 16.02 -22.90
CA LEU A 1198 -56.07 17.20 -23.35
C LEU A 1198 -55.29 18.52 -23.20
N ALA A 1199 -54.26 18.57 -22.34
CA ALA A 1199 -53.42 19.76 -22.18
C ALA A 1199 -52.36 19.89 -23.31
N LEU A 1200 -51.93 18.79 -23.92
CA LEU A 1200 -50.92 18.81 -24.99
C LEU A 1200 -51.50 19.18 -26.37
N ALA A 1201 -52.80 18.99 -26.59
CA ALA A 1201 -53.45 19.23 -27.88
C ALA A 1201 -53.77 20.72 -28.17
N HIS A 1202 -53.54 21.63 -27.22
CA HIS A 1202 -53.89 23.05 -27.37
C HIS A 1202 -52.75 23.97 -27.83
N LEU A 1203 -51.52 23.46 -28.03
CA LEU A 1203 -50.35 24.26 -28.44
C LEU A 1203 -49.96 24.14 -29.92
N PHE A 1204 -50.56 23.24 -30.69
CA PHE A 1204 -50.29 23.08 -32.14
C PHE A 1204 -51.52 23.34 -33.00
N LYS A 1205 -52.05 24.58 -33.00
CA LYS A 1205 -53.02 24.99 -34.04
C LYS A 1205 -53.20 26.51 -34.16
N LEU A 1206 -52.30 27.21 -34.85
CA LEU A 1206 -52.49 28.53 -35.47
C LEU A 1206 -51.26 28.79 -36.37
N GLY A 1207 -51.29 28.95 -37.69
CA GLY A 1207 -52.36 28.87 -38.66
C GLY A 1207 -51.72 28.87 -40.06
N SER A 1208 -52.21 28.01 -40.94
CA SER A 1208 -52.00 28.06 -42.39
C SER A 1208 -53.10 28.91 -43.02
N LYS A 1209 -52.76 29.80 -43.95
CA LYS A 1209 -53.66 30.14 -45.06
C LYS A 1209 -52.87 30.48 -46.32
N GLU A 1210 -53.31 29.84 -47.39
CA GLU A 1210 -52.80 29.82 -48.76
C GLU A 1210 -52.92 31.18 -49.46
N GLU A 1211 -52.05 31.42 -50.44
CA GLU A 1211 -52.50 31.85 -51.78
C GLU A 1211 -51.45 31.51 -52.86
N GLU A 1212 -51.97 31.05 -54.00
CA GLU A 1212 -51.28 30.59 -55.21
C GLU A 1212 -50.65 31.76 -56.02
N GLY A 1213 -49.62 31.49 -56.85
CA GLY A 1213 -49.33 32.35 -58.01
C GLY A 1213 -47.90 32.42 -58.54
N SER A 1214 -47.55 31.46 -59.42
CA SER A 1214 -46.70 31.59 -60.62
C SER A 1214 -45.38 32.41 -60.65
N SER A 1215 -44.29 31.65 -60.81
CA SER A 1215 -43.28 31.74 -61.89
C SER A 1215 -42.18 32.83 -61.93
N VAL A 1216 -40.98 32.32 -62.28
CA VAL A 1216 -39.81 32.94 -62.93
C VAL A 1216 -38.69 33.49 -62.03
N ALA A 1217 -37.74 32.58 -61.77
CA ALA A 1217 -36.31 32.65 -62.06
C ALA A 1217 -35.47 33.93 -61.86
N LEU A 1218 -34.29 33.66 -61.29
CA LEU A 1218 -32.97 34.30 -61.46
C LEU A 1218 -32.54 35.44 -60.51
N ALA A 1219 -31.43 35.11 -59.84
CA ALA A 1219 -30.30 35.95 -59.43
C ALA A 1219 -30.53 37.01 -58.34
N GLY A 1220 -30.12 36.62 -57.13
CA GLY A 1220 -29.92 37.51 -56.00
C GLY A 1220 -28.67 38.38 -56.12
N GLY A 1221 -28.82 39.63 -55.67
CA GLY A 1221 -27.76 40.61 -55.51
C GLY A 1221 -28.25 41.83 -54.72
N LEU A 1222 -27.90 41.84 -53.43
CA LEU A 1222 -27.19 42.93 -52.73
C LEU A 1222 -27.92 44.22 -52.27
N LEU A 1223 -27.62 44.57 -51.00
CA LEU A 1223 -27.67 45.90 -50.32
C LEU A 1223 -29.06 46.52 -50.06
N ALA A 1224 -29.33 47.28 -49.00
CA ALA A 1224 -28.62 47.66 -47.78
C ALA A 1224 -29.52 48.58 -46.95
N HIS A 1225 -29.03 48.90 -45.74
CA HIS A 1225 -29.18 50.12 -44.95
C HIS A 1225 -30.13 50.12 -43.73
N LEU A 1226 -29.50 50.51 -42.61
CA LEU A 1226 -30.04 51.22 -41.42
C LEU A 1226 -30.79 50.33 -40.39
N CYS A 1227 -30.43 50.24 -39.11
CA CYS A 1227 -29.53 51.04 -38.26
C CYS A 1227 -28.73 50.14 -37.31
N LEU A 1228 -27.49 50.63 -37.11
CA LEU A 1228 -26.27 50.10 -36.49
C LEU A 1228 -26.38 49.51 -35.08
#